data_AF-A0AAN6FLI7-F1
#
_entry.id   AF-A0AAN6FLI7-F1
#
_cell.length_a   1.000
_cell.length_b   1.000
_cell.length_c   1.000
_cell.angle_alpha   90.00
_cell.angle_beta   90.00
_cell.angle_gamma   90.00
#
_symmetry.space_group_name_H-M   'P 1'
#
loop_
_entity.id
_entity.type
_entity.pdbx_description
1 polymer ?
#
loop_
_entity_poly.entity_id
_entity_poly.type
_entity_poly.pdbx_seq_one_letter_code
_entity_poly.pdbx_strand_id
1 'polypeptide(L)'
;MVKNTPSMSSLHDAMDDLKVSPPSIQARINSLGKSLQQMPQTPPESNVNLNQPTQLVGTDAYTKLLMNRIATGTANAEEKEQWQQHVAAVKARPNTQEGLHRAQWEQRVAAVQAQSPHIMMMGLDHMPSSPVQSTSTIKQQGPADQKWQDPSGSLEPDFTTRAPFGPTNHALQDYSMQMMLLEQENKRRLGKARAEHDCTMREDSIPEHVWPQPVSPHQMREEHMHSERGSAEPGSTPQALFGSTGHERKDFELQLMLLEMQNKKRLAMARAEQDAVVRESAGAVRVVHSERATRQNAAKYTGPFCRFLTENPTVFHAVDAVKRQLVGAGFTELSERDSWDLKTGGSYFVERNGSAMIAFTVGAGYEAGNGAAILAGHVDALTAKLKPISQVPNKAGYVQLGIAPYAGAPNATWWDRDLGIGGRVLVKEGDKIVTKLVKLDWPIARIPTLAPHFGAAANGPFNPETQMTPIIGLDGTDSSPFEHAEPFSNPPLVYGAHDGANAFIQTQPPRLVKAIGNALGLRADTYSSMVNWELELFDTQKATVGGLSKEFIFAGRIDDKLCSWAAIQALVETKADATQSSLLHVVGLFDDEEIGSGLRQGARSNFLPSVLERAVATFTHSQGPPSDIMGRTYANSFLVSSDVIHAVNPNFLGAYLENHAPHLNVGIVVSADSNGHMTTDAVSTAILKRCADKVGAKLQVFQIRNDSRSGGTVGPMLSSMTGIRAVDAGIPQLSMHSIRATTGSLDPGLGVLMFKGFLGGFEEVDREFRE
;
A
#
# COMPACT_ATOMS: atom_id res chain seq x y z
N MET A 1 44.47 11.20 -44.59
CA MET A 1 45.89 10.89 -44.88
C MET A 1 46.77 11.96 -44.25
N VAL A 2 47.96 11.59 -43.79
CA VAL A 2 49.11 12.49 -43.53
C VAL A 2 48.92 13.55 -42.42
N LYS A 3 49.42 13.24 -41.22
CA LYS A 3 50.59 13.84 -40.55
C LYS A 3 50.44 15.31 -40.11
N ASN A 4 50.75 15.60 -38.85
CA ASN A 4 52.06 16.18 -38.48
C ASN A 4 52.10 16.46 -36.97
N THR A 5 53.02 15.80 -36.27
CA THR A 5 53.56 16.28 -35.00
C THR A 5 54.56 17.42 -35.25
N PRO A 6 54.57 18.44 -34.38
CA PRO A 6 55.80 19.09 -33.94
C PRO A 6 55.94 18.84 -32.42
N SER A 7 56.89 18.01 -31.96
CA SER A 7 58.33 18.28 -31.83
C SER A 7 58.68 19.12 -30.59
N MET A 8 59.50 18.54 -29.72
CA MET A 8 59.91 19.13 -28.44
C MET A 8 60.77 20.39 -28.63
N SER A 9 60.19 21.58 -28.47
CA SER A 9 60.97 22.82 -28.27
C SER A 9 60.28 23.89 -27.41
N SER A 10 59.18 23.56 -26.72
CA SER A 10 58.49 24.43 -25.76
C SER A 10 58.35 23.78 -24.37
N LEU A 11 59.27 22.86 -24.05
CA LEU A 11 59.30 22.07 -22.81
C LEU A 11 60.60 22.29 -22.01
N HIS A 12 61.37 23.33 -22.33
CA HIS A 12 62.57 23.71 -21.56
C HIS A 12 62.31 24.85 -20.56
N ASP A 13 61.36 25.77 -20.83
CA ASP A 13 61.03 26.86 -19.90
C ASP A 13 60.03 26.44 -18.79
N ALA A 14 59.78 25.15 -18.61
CA ALA A 14 58.84 24.59 -17.63
C ALA A 14 59.41 23.41 -16.81
N MET A 15 60.73 23.17 -16.85
CA MET A 15 61.36 22.00 -16.20
C MET A 15 62.43 22.31 -15.14
N ASP A 16 62.68 23.58 -14.79
CA ASP A 16 63.66 23.94 -13.75
C ASP A 16 63.08 24.17 -12.33
N ASP A 17 61.74 24.18 -12.15
CA ASP A 17 61.10 24.16 -10.82
C ASP A 17 60.90 22.73 -10.25
N LEU A 18 61.35 21.69 -10.96
CA LEU A 18 61.21 20.28 -10.57
C LEU A 18 62.46 19.68 -9.91
N LYS A 19 63.13 20.44 -9.02
CA LYS A 19 64.24 19.94 -8.18
C LYS A 19 64.19 20.43 -6.72
N VAL A 20 63.04 20.32 -6.07
CA VAL A 20 62.96 20.24 -4.60
C VAL A 20 62.08 19.06 -4.22
N SER A 21 62.63 18.08 -3.50
CA SER A 21 61.88 16.95 -2.97
C SER A 21 60.75 17.43 -2.06
N PRO A 22 59.51 16.91 -2.18
CA PRO A 22 58.44 17.24 -1.24
C PRO A 22 58.89 16.91 0.19
N PRO A 23 58.72 17.83 1.16
CA PRO A 23 59.16 17.60 2.53
C PRO A 23 58.44 16.39 3.12
N SER A 24 59.17 15.61 3.92
CA SER A 24 58.65 14.40 4.53
C SER A 24 57.40 14.68 5.37
N ILE A 25 56.59 13.63 5.57
CA ILE A 25 55.32 13.63 6.33
C ILE A 25 55.47 14.35 7.70
N GLN A 26 56.67 14.34 8.27
CA GLN A 26 57.05 15.06 9.50
C GLN A 26 56.78 16.57 9.48
N ALA A 27 56.85 17.25 8.34
CA ALA A 27 56.60 18.69 8.26
C ALA A 27 55.11 19.06 8.41
N ARG A 28 54.20 18.22 7.87
CA ARG A 28 52.74 18.40 8.04
C ARG A 28 52.26 18.04 9.45
N ILE A 29 52.96 17.14 10.14
CA ILE A 29 52.68 16.81 11.55
C ILE A 29 52.85 18.04 12.45
N ASN A 30 53.85 18.89 12.18
CA ASN A 30 54.13 20.05 13.03
C ASN A 30 53.15 21.23 12.85
N SER A 31 52.47 21.39 11.71
CA SER A 31 51.46 22.47 11.54
C SER A 31 50.09 22.12 12.14
N LEU A 32 49.81 20.84 12.41
CA LEU A 32 48.63 20.41 13.16
C LEU A 32 48.82 20.58 14.69
N GLY A 33 50.06 20.70 15.16
CA GLY A 33 50.43 20.76 16.59
C GLY A 33 50.09 22.06 17.34
N LYS A 34 49.31 22.99 16.77
CA LYS A 34 48.92 24.25 17.45
C LYS A 34 47.42 24.50 17.63
N SER A 35 46.55 23.57 17.21
CA SER A 35 45.09 23.66 17.47
C SER A 35 44.54 22.46 18.26
N LEU A 36 45.42 21.69 18.92
CA LEU A 36 45.08 20.55 19.77
C LEU A 36 45.68 20.72 21.18
N GLN A 37 45.21 21.76 21.89
CA GLN A 37 45.42 21.93 23.33
C GLN A 37 44.08 22.21 24.04
N GLN A 38 43.11 21.31 23.87
CA GLN A 38 41.92 21.20 24.76
C GLN A 38 41.07 19.94 24.49
N MET A 39 41.66 18.74 24.44
CA MET A 39 40.90 17.47 24.55
C MET A 39 41.66 16.43 25.37
N PRO A 40 41.00 15.62 26.24
CA PRO A 40 41.64 14.57 27.02
C PRO A 40 42.07 13.38 26.15
N GLN A 41 43.09 12.65 26.60
CA GLN A 41 43.70 11.55 25.84
C GLN A 41 43.00 10.20 26.03
N THR A 42 42.99 9.40 24.97
CA THR A 42 42.79 7.95 25.01
C THR A 42 44.11 7.23 25.35
N PRO A 43 44.20 6.47 26.45
CA PRO A 43 45.31 5.55 26.72
C PRO A 43 45.20 4.26 25.88
N PRO A 44 46.25 3.42 25.86
CA PRO A 44 46.41 2.34 24.88
C PRO A 44 45.74 1.01 25.27
N GLU A 45 45.79 0.06 24.34
CA GLU A 45 45.40 -1.35 24.50
C GLU A 45 45.83 -1.93 25.85
N SER A 46 44.87 -2.35 26.65
CA SER A 46 45.09 -3.15 27.84
C SER A 46 43.89 -4.06 28.09
N ASN A 47 44.16 -5.28 28.55
CA ASN A 47 43.18 -6.35 28.73
C ASN A 47 41.97 -5.87 29.56
N VAL A 48 40.75 -6.18 29.12
CA VAL A 48 39.53 -5.90 29.87
C VAL A 48 39.55 -6.68 31.18
N ASN A 49 39.84 -5.97 32.27
CA ASN A 49 39.82 -6.49 33.63
C ASN A 49 38.36 -6.49 34.12
N LEU A 50 37.80 -7.69 34.35
CA LEU A 50 36.37 -7.92 34.64
C LEU A 50 35.86 -7.42 36.00
N ASN A 51 36.61 -6.58 36.72
CA ASN A 51 36.39 -6.27 38.14
C ASN A 51 36.35 -4.77 38.49
N GLN A 52 35.75 -3.91 37.66
CA GLN A 52 35.33 -2.55 38.11
C GLN A 52 33.93 -2.14 37.62
N PRO A 53 33.11 -1.51 38.49
CA PRO A 53 31.72 -1.19 38.19
C PRO A 53 31.62 0.03 37.26
N THR A 54 31.33 -0.22 35.99
CA THR A 54 31.06 0.84 35.00
C THR A 54 29.61 1.33 35.15
N GLN A 55 29.36 2.62 34.92
CA GLN A 55 28.11 3.30 35.21
C GLN A 55 26.89 2.70 34.48
N LEU A 56 26.00 2.01 35.21
CA LEU A 56 24.70 1.56 34.69
C LEU A 56 23.64 2.65 34.87
N VAL A 57 23.49 3.52 33.87
CA VAL A 57 22.32 4.39 33.68
C VAL A 57 21.97 4.46 32.21
N GLY A 58 20.76 4.03 31.85
CA GLY A 58 20.17 4.31 30.54
C GLY A 58 19.84 3.08 29.72
N THR A 59 19.51 3.34 28.45
CA THR A 59 18.91 2.39 27.49
C THR A 59 19.95 1.49 26.80
N ASP A 60 21.04 1.16 27.50
CA ASP A 60 22.15 0.38 26.95
C ASP A 60 21.75 -1.07 26.61
N ALA A 61 22.55 -1.70 25.76
CA ALA A 61 22.26 -3.02 25.21
C ALA A 61 22.36 -4.13 26.28
N TYR A 62 23.21 -3.97 27.30
CA TYR A 62 23.40 -4.95 28.36
C TYR A 62 22.19 -4.95 29.32
N THR A 63 21.75 -3.78 29.77
CA THR A 63 20.56 -3.63 30.63
C THR A 63 19.30 -4.18 29.94
N LYS A 64 19.14 -3.94 28.63
CA LYS A 64 18.03 -4.52 27.83
C LYS A 64 18.12 -6.05 27.68
N LEU A 65 19.32 -6.58 27.43
CA LEU A 65 19.56 -8.02 27.33
C LEU A 65 19.28 -8.73 28.67
N LEU A 66 19.74 -8.13 29.76
CA LEU A 66 19.56 -8.63 31.13
C LEU A 66 18.08 -8.59 31.53
N MET A 67 17.37 -7.48 31.27
CA MET A 67 15.91 -7.38 31.46
C MET A 67 15.17 -8.50 30.72
N ASN A 68 15.50 -8.74 29.44
CA ASN A 68 14.85 -9.78 28.64
C ASN A 68 15.12 -11.17 29.24
N ARG A 69 16.38 -11.50 29.55
CA ARG A 69 16.77 -12.79 30.15
C ARG A 69 16.16 -13.04 31.53
N ILE A 70 15.95 -11.99 32.33
CA ILE A 70 15.22 -12.06 33.60
C ILE A 70 13.73 -12.36 33.34
N ALA A 71 13.09 -11.63 32.41
CA ALA A 71 11.68 -11.80 32.08
C ALA A 71 11.36 -13.16 31.43
N THR A 72 12.27 -13.73 30.63
CA THR A 72 12.13 -15.07 30.01
C THR A 72 12.58 -16.20 30.93
N GLY A 73 13.04 -15.92 32.16
CA GLY A 73 13.54 -16.91 33.12
C GLY A 73 14.89 -17.54 32.76
N THR A 74 15.53 -17.13 31.67
CA THR A 74 16.79 -17.69 31.16
C THR A 74 18.05 -17.07 31.79
N ALA A 75 17.91 -16.10 32.69
CA ALA A 75 19.02 -15.52 33.44
C ALA A 75 19.63 -16.49 34.47
N ASN A 76 20.96 -16.54 34.51
CA ASN A 76 21.73 -17.31 35.49
C ASN A 76 21.70 -16.63 36.89
N ALA A 77 22.35 -17.25 37.89
CA ALA A 77 22.34 -16.74 39.27
C ALA A 77 23.04 -15.38 39.43
N GLU A 78 24.17 -15.20 38.75
CA GLU A 78 25.02 -14.00 38.79
C GLU A 78 24.32 -12.81 38.09
N GLU A 79 23.67 -13.08 36.95
CA GLU A 79 22.79 -12.14 36.24
C GLU A 79 21.60 -11.68 37.10
N LYS A 80 21.02 -12.59 37.90
CA LYS A 80 19.94 -12.27 38.85
C LYS A 80 20.43 -11.42 40.01
N GLU A 81 21.64 -11.66 40.50
CA GLU A 81 22.24 -10.86 41.58
C GLU A 81 22.61 -9.45 41.10
N GLN A 82 23.24 -9.33 39.94
CA GLN A 82 23.50 -8.04 39.28
C GLN A 82 22.21 -7.23 39.05
N TRP A 83 21.13 -7.91 38.63
CA TRP A 83 19.81 -7.29 38.48
C TRP A 83 19.25 -6.76 39.82
N GLN A 84 19.36 -7.53 40.91
CA GLN A 84 18.92 -7.09 42.23
C GLN A 84 19.73 -5.89 42.76
N GLN A 85 21.05 -5.90 42.56
CA GLN A 85 21.94 -4.79 42.93
C GLN A 85 21.59 -3.52 42.12
N HIS A 86 21.32 -3.65 40.82
CA HIS A 86 20.86 -2.54 39.97
C HIS A 86 19.52 -1.95 40.47
N VAL A 87 18.52 -2.80 40.76
CA VAL A 87 17.23 -2.35 41.30
C VAL A 87 17.38 -1.65 42.66
N ALA A 88 18.28 -2.12 43.52
CA ALA A 88 18.58 -1.46 44.80
C ALA A 88 19.24 -0.07 44.60
N ALA A 89 20.20 0.04 43.68
CA ALA A 89 20.87 1.30 43.37
C ALA A 89 19.93 2.35 42.72
N VAL A 90 18.95 1.92 41.92
CA VAL A 90 17.90 2.79 41.36
C VAL A 90 16.93 3.26 42.46
N LYS A 91 16.53 2.36 43.37
CA LYS A 91 15.65 2.70 44.52
C LYS A 91 16.26 3.69 45.51
N ALA A 92 17.58 3.86 45.54
CA ALA A 92 18.29 4.73 46.47
C ALA A 92 18.43 6.20 46.02
N ARG A 93 17.90 6.59 44.84
CA ARG A 93 18.05 7.95 44.29
C ARG A 93 17.01 8.95 44.86
N PRO A 94 17.39 10.19 45.22
CA PRO A 94 16.45 11.20 45.70
C PRO A 94 15.49 11.72 44.61
N ASN A 95 14.24 12.03 45.00
CA ASN A 95 13.17 12.43 44.10
C ASN A 95 13.43 13.73 43.32
N THR A 96 13.34 13.66 41.99
CA THR A 96 12.90 14.76 41.12
C THR A 96 11.80 14.25 40.17
N GLN A 97 11.52 14.92 39.04
CA GLN A 97 10.34 14.74 38.17
C GLN A 97 10.01 13.29 37.71
N GLU A 98 10.98 12.38 37.77
CA GLU A 98 10.78 10.93 37.53
C GLU A 98 9.79 10.28 38.51
N GLY A 99 9.49 10.89 39.67
CA GLY A 99 8.52 10.36 40.65
C GLY A 99 7.10 10.15 40.10
N LEU A 100 6.68 10.92 39.09
CA LEU A 100 5.40 10.73 38.39
C LEU A 100 5.43 9.51 37.46
N HIS A 101 6.54 9.32 36.72
CA HIS A 101 6.76 8.12 35.90
C HIS A 101 6.86 6.86 36.78
N ARG A 102 7.46 6.97 37.96
CA ARG A 102 7.55 5.88 38.93
C ARG A 102 6.17 5.38 39.37
N ALA A 103 5.24 6.28 39.73
CA ALA A 103 3.90 5.88 40.14
C ALA A 103 3.12 5.17 39.02
N GLN A 104 3.23 5.66 37.79
CA GLN A 104 2.60 5.04 36.61
C GLN A 104 3.25 3.69 36.23
N TRP A 105 4.56 3.54 36.45
CA TRP A 105 5.28 2.29 36.21
C TRP A 105 5.00 1.25 37.29
N GLU A 106 5.02 1.62 38.57
CA GLU A 106 4.68 0.73 39.69
C GLU A 106 3.23 0.19 39.58
N GLN A 107 2.26 1.02 39.15
CA GLN A 107 0.90 0.55 38.82
C GLN A 107 0.88 -0.47 37.67
N ARG A 108 1.65 -0.26 36.61
CA ARG A 108 1.72 -1.19 35.46
C ARG A 108 2.39 -2.51 35.82
N VAL A 109 3.46 -2.48 36.62
CA VAL A 109 4.14 -3.70 37.10
C VAL A 109 3.23 -4.50 38.04
N ALA A 110 2.52 -3.84 38.96
CA ALA A 110 1.55 -4.49 39.84
C ALA A 110 0.40 -5.13 39.05
N ALA A 111 -0.12 -4.46 38.01
CA ALA A 111 -1.16 -5.01 37.14
C ALA A 111 -0.69 -6.27 36.37
N VAL A 112 0.56 -6.27 35.88
CA VAL A 112 1.15 -7.43 35.19
C VAL A 112 1.39 -8.60 36.17
N GLN A 113 1.89 -8.32 37.38
CA GLN A 113 2.08 -9.35 38.41
C GLN A 113 0.76 -9.96 38.91
N ALA A 114 -0.33 -9.18 38.94
CA ALA A 114 -1.66 -9.67 39.29
C ALA A 114 -2.30 -10.56 38.20
N GLN A 115 -1.85 -10.48 36.94
CA GLN A 115 -2.46 -11.17 35.80
C GLN A 115 -1.80 -12.51 35.42
N SER A 116 -0.79 -13.00 36.16
CA SER A 116 -0.16 -14.30 35.88
C SER A 116 0.41 -15.00 37.12
N PRO A 117 -0.44 -15.66 37.95
CA PRO A 117 -0.02 -16.23 39.24
C PRO A 117 0.54 -17.66 39.17
N HIS A 118 0.80 -18.22 37.99
CA HIS A 118 1.08 -19.65 37.82
C HIS A 118 2.33 -19.93 36.98
N ILE A 119 3.47 -20.14 37.66
CA ILE A 119 4.32 -21.35 37.62
C ILE A 119 5.60 -21.10 38.46
N MET A 120 5.57 -21.47 39.74
CA MET A 120 6.61 -22.24 40.43
C MET A 120 6.07 -22.75 41.79
N MET A 121 6.69 -23.79 42.34
CA MET A 121 6.06 -24.79 43.22
C MET A 121 6.19 -24.57 44.73
N MET A 122 5.14 -25.01 45.44
CA MET A 122 5.10 -25.69 46.76
C MET A 122 5.64 -25.00 48.02
N GLY A 123 4.78 -24.92 49.06
CA GLY A 123 5.23 -24.73 50.45
C GLY A 123 4.15 -24.33 51.47
N LEU A 124 3.40 -25.32 51.99
CA LEU A 124 2.69 -25.34 53.28
C LEU A 124 1.47 -24.40 53.53
N ASP A 125 0.35 -25.09 53.78
CA ASP A 125 -0.63 -24.88 54.87
C ASP A 125 -1.86 -23.94 54.79
N HIS A 126 -3.01 -24.62 54.95
CA HIS A 126 -4.31 -24.22 55.53
C HIS A 126 -5.42 -23.57 54.66
N MET A 127 -6.46 -24.39 54.42
CA MET A 127 -7.85 -24.06 54.04
C MET A 127 -8.65 -23.48 55.26
N PRO A 128 -9.97 -23.17 55.17
CA PRO A 128 -10.86 -22.83 54.03
C PRO A 128 -11.54 -21.45 54.23
N SER A 129 -12.28 -20.84 53.29
CA SER A 129 -13.67 -21.21 52.94
C SER A 129 -14.34 -20.22 51.97
N SER A 130 -15.32 -20.71 51.19
CA SER A 130 -16.27 -19.96 50.34
C SER A 130 -17.52 -19.54 51.18
N PRO A 131 -18.65 -18.98 50.66
CA PRO A 131 -19.02 -18.74 49.24
C PRO A 131 -19.82 -17.46 48.88
N VAL A 132 -19.99 -17.28 47.56
CA VAL A 132 -21.16 -16.83 46.76
C VAL A 132 -22.43 -16.33 47.48
N GLN A 133 -22.96 -15.18 47.03
CA GLN A 133 -24.39 -14.77 46.78
C GLN A 133 -24.51 -13.23 46.84
N SER A 134 -25.47 -12.50 46.25
CA SER A 134 -26.50 -12.75 45.22
C SER A 134 -27.14 -11.42 44.76
N THR A 135 -27.66 -11.36 43.54
CA THR A 135 -28.83 -10.56 43.05
C THR A 135 -29.28 -9.26 43.75
N SER A 136 -29.52 -8.19 42.97
CA SER A 136 -30.89 -7.62 42.84
C SER A 136 -31.01 -6.53 41.75
N THR A 137 -32.16 -6.57 41.06
CA THR A 137 -32.68 -5.56 40.12
C THR A 137 -33.46 -4.50 40.89
N ILE A 138 -33.61 -3.24 40.40
CA ILE A 138 -34.91 -2.50 40.30
C ILE A 138 -34.78 -1.03 39.77
N LYS A 139 -35.55 -0.77 38.69
CA LYS A 139 -36.32 0.42 38.25
C LYS A 139 -35.74 1.84 38.09
N GLN A 140 -36.33 2.51 37.09
CA GLN A 140 -36.26 3.92 36.69
C GLN A 140 -37.04 4.86 37.64
N GLN A 141 -36.66 6.15 37.65
CA GLN A 141 -37.57 7.30 37.80
C GLN A 141 -36.86 8.62 37.38
N GLY A 142 -37.57 9.51 36.67
CA GLY A 142 -37.33 10.98 36.67
C GLY A 142 -38.41 11.66 37.53
N PRO A 143 -38.67 13.00 37.46
CA PRO A 143 -38.16 14.04 36.55
C PRO A 143 -37.70 15.35 37.29
N ALA A 144 -37.44 16.47 36.59
CA ALA A 144 -37.90 17.84 36.96
C ALA A 144 -37.45 18.97 35.98
N ASP A 145 -38.29 20.01 35.92
CA ASP A 145 -38.33 21.16 34.99
C ASP A 145 -37.25 22.26 35.13
N GLN A 146 -37.06 23.06 34.07
CA GLN A 146 -36.71 24.49 34.19
C GLN A 146 -37.31 25.34 33.05
N LYS A 147 -37.83 26.54 33.38
CA LYS A 147 -38.45 27.53 32.46
C LYS A 147 -37.61 28.81 32.39
N TRP A 148 -37.49 29.43 31.20
CA TRP A 148 -37.33 30.90 30.96
C TRP A 148 -37.86 31.18 29.53
N GLN A 149 -39.05 31.79 29.38
CA GLN A 149 -39.33 33.23 29.18
C GLN A 149 -39.12 33.76 27.75
N ASP A 150 -40.12 34.51 27.28
CA ASP A 150 -40.31 35.10 25.95
C ASP A 150 -40.65 36.60 26.11
N PRO A 151 -40.10 37.50 25.27
CA PRO A 151 -40.65 38.83 25.05
C PRO A 151 -41.08 39.03 23.58
N SER A 152 -42.39 38.96 23.33
CA SER A 152 -43.00 39.30 22.04
C SER A 152 -42.83 40.78 21.67
N GLY A 153 -42.40 41.06 20.45
CA GLY A 153 -42.40 42.40 19.84
C GLY A 153 -42.93 42.36 18.42
N SER A 154 -44.15 42.88 18.20
CA SER A 154 -44.87 42.81 16.92
C SER A 154 -44.53 43.96 15.98
N LEU A 155 -44.19 43.67 14.72
CA LEU A 155 -44.32 44.56 13.55
C LEU A 155 -44.26 43.73 12.25
N GLU A 156 -45.27 43.87 11.39
CA GLU A 156 -45.32 43.40 9.99
C GLU A 156 -45.63 44.63 9.08
N PRO A 157 -45.50 44.54 7.75
CA PRO A 157 -44.33 44.06 6.99
C PRO A 157 -43.93 45.10 5.92
N ASP A 158 -42.73 44.98 5.32
CA ASP A 158 -42.42 45.71 4.07
C ASP A 158 -41.95 44.74 2.97
N PHE A 159 -42.68 44.76 1.85
CA PHE A 159 -42.48 43.93 0.67
C PHE A 159 -42.04 44.81 -0.49
N THR A 160 -40.73 45.04 -0.69
CA THR A 160 -40.17 45.26 -2.04
C THR A 160 -38.66 44.96 -2.10
N THR A 161 -38.23 44.39 -3.24
CA THR A 161 -36.86 44.00 -3.65
C THR A 161 -36.40 42.56 -3.36
N ARG A 162 -36.79 41.62 -4.23
CA ARG A 162 -36.10 40.34 -4.42
C ARG A 162 -35.25 40.37 -5.69
N ALA A 163 -33.93 40.20 -5.54
CA ALA A 163 -33.07 39.71 -6.61
C ALA A 163 -33.40 38.23 -6.93
N PRO A 164 -33.07 37.71 -8.13
CA PRO A 164 -33.47 36.36 -8.53
C PRO A 164 -32.64 35.29 -7.81
N PHE A 165 -33.22 34.70 -6.76
CA PHE A 165 -32.72 33.46 -6.19
C PHE A 165 -33.00 32.30 -7.15
N GLY A 166 -31.99 31.46 -7.39
CA GLY A 166 -32.16 30.16 -8.05
C GLY A 166 -33.04 29.20 -7.23
N PRO A 167 -33.47 28.06 -7.80
CA PRO A 167 -34.39 27.14 -7.14
C PRO A 167 -33.82 26.65 -5.80
N THR A 168 -34.63 26.81 -4.75
CA THR A 168 -34.22 26.58 -3.36
C THR A 168 -34.18 25.10 -2.99
N ASN A 169 -33.43 24.79 -1.94
CA ASN A 169 -33.22 23.44 -1.37
C ASN A 169 -34.53 22.65 -1.10
N HIS A 170 -35.67 23.34 -0.96
CA HIS A 170 -36.99 22.74 -0.74
C HIS A 170 -37.43 21.83 -1.89
N ALA A 171 -37.18 22.18 -3.16
CA ALA A 171 -37.64 21.37 -4.28
C ALA A 171 -37.03 19.95 -4.28
N LEU A 172 -35.75 19.82 -3.93
CA LEU A 172 -35.07 18.52 -3.83
C LEU A 172 -35.55 17.70 -2.62
N GLN A 173 -35.92 18.38 -1.52
CA GLN A 173 -36.55 17.74 -0.36
C GLN A 173 -37.96 17.22 -0.70
N ASP A 174 -38.75 18.01 -1.43
CA ASP A 174 -40.09 17.62 -1.89
C ASP A 174 -40.04 16.42 -2.86
N TYR A 175 -39.12 16.41 -3.83
CA TYR A 175 -38.92 15.24 -4.71
C TYR A 175 -38.45 14.00 -3.94
N SER A 176 -37.57 14.16 -2.94
CA SER A 176 -37.12 13.04 -2.09
C SER A 176 -38.26 12.47 -1.26
N MET A 177 -39.15 13.32 -0.75
CA MET A 177 -40.37 12.92 -0.05
C MET A 177 -41.37 12.21 -0.99
N GLN A 178 -41.58 12.73 -2.20
CA GLN A 178 -42.43 12.09 -3.21
C GLN A 178 -41.91 10.69 -3.61
N MET A 179 -40.58 10.53 -3.77
CA MET A 179 -39.97 9.22 -4.03
C MET A 179 -40.17 8.23 -2.87
N MET A 180 -40.05 8.68 -1.62
CA MET A 180 -40.34 7.85 -0.45
C MET A 180 -41.81 7.39 -0.43
N LEU A 181 -42.75 8.30 -0.71
CA LEU A 181 -44.18 7.99 -0.78
C LEU A 181 -44.50 7.00 -1.91
N LEU A 182 -43.87 7.15 -3.08
CA LEU A 182 -44.02 6.22 -4.22
C LEU A 182 -43.47 4.82 -3.90
N GLU A 183 -42.35 4.72 -3.17
CA GLU A 183 -41.82 3.43 -2.70
C GLU A 183 -42.74 2.78 -1.65
N GLN A 184 -43.32 3.56 -0.72
CA GLN A 184 -44.32 3.06 0.22
C GLN A 184 -45.60 2.58 -0.49
N GLU A 185 -46.11 3.33 -1.48
CA GLU A 185 -47.28 2.92 -2.25
C GLU A 185 -47.02 1.64 -3.04
N ASN A 186 -45.87 1.52 -3.70
CA ASN A 186 -45.49 0.31 -4.43
C ASN A 186 -45.38 -0.91 -3.50
N LYS A 187 -44.81 -0.76 -2.29
CA LYS A 187 -44.80 -1.80 -1.25
C LYS A 187 -46.22 -2.17 -0.81
N ARG A 188 -47.12 -1.19 -0.63
CA ARG A 188 -48.53 -1.44 -0.27
C ARG A 188 -49.29 -2.18 -1.36
N ARG A 189 -49.07 -1.85 -2.64
CA ARG A 189 -49.69 -2.55 -3.79
C ARG A 189 -49.24 -4.01 -3.88
N LEU A 190 -47.93 -4.26 -3.69
CA LEU A 190 -47.37 -5.61 -3.60
C LEU A 190 -47.91 -6.40 -2.39
N GLY A 191 -48.02 -5.76 -1.22
CA GLY A 191 -48.60 -6.38 -0.02
C GLY A 191 -50.06 -6.77 -0.20
N LYS A 192 -50.88 -5.91 -0.84
CA LYS A 192 -52.28 -6.23 -1.15
C LYS A 192 -52.41 -7.41 -2.11
N ALA A 193 -51.68 -7.42 -3.23
CA ALA A 193 -51.73 -8.51 -4.20
C ALA A 193 -51.34 -9.86 -3.55
N ARG A 194 -50.32 -9.87 -2.68
CA ARG A 194 -49.93 -11.07 -1.92
C ARG A 194 -51.00 -11.51 -0.90
N ALA A 195 -51.63 -10.56 -0.20
CA ALA A 195 -52.71 -10.87 0.74
C ALA A 195 -53.99 -11.38 0.06
N GLU A 196 -54.31 -10.88 -1.13
CA GLU A 196 -55.44 -11.37 -1.95
C GLU A 196 -55.21 -12.83 -2.38
N HIS A 197 -53.99 -13.17 -2.78
CA HIS A 197 -53.57 -14.55 -3.06
C HIS A 197 -53.66 -15.47 -1.82
N ASP A 198 -53.15 -15.01 -0.68
CA ASP A 198 -53.18 -15.78 0.57
C ASP A 198 -54.61 -15.98 1.11
N CYS A 199 -55.57 -15.11 0.75
CA CYS A 199 -56.99 -15.34 0.99
C CYS A 199 -57.58 -16.39 0.04
N THR A 200 -57.35 -16.29 -1.28
CA THR A 200 -57.84 -17.30 -2.23
C THR A 200 -57.29 -18.70 -1.95
N MET A 201 -56.03 -18.82 -1.51
CA MET A 201 -55.41 -20.10 -1.13
C MET A 201 -55.94 -20.69 0.20
N ARG A 202 -56.81 -19.98 0.95
CA ARG A 202 -57.41 -20.45 2.21
C ARG A 202 -58.83 -20.98 2.07
N GLU A 203 -59.55 -20.66 0.99
CA GLU A 203 -60.91 -21.16 0.79
C GLU A 203 -60.94 -22.63 0.30
N ASP A 204 -59.85 -23.12 -0.28
CA ASP A 204 -59.72 -24.50 -0.80
C ASP A 204 -59.29 -25.56 0.25
N SER A 205 -59.06 -25.20 1.52
CA SER A 205 -58.57 -26.14 2.54
C SER A 205 -59.66 -26.59 3.54
N ILE A 206 -60.12 -27.83 3.39
CA ILE A 206 -61.06 -28.51 4.31
C ILE A 206 -60.33 -28.92 5.63
N PRO A 207 -60.95 -28.85 6.82
CA PRO A 207 -60.26 -29.17 8.08
C PRO A 207 -60.02 -30.68 8.29
N GLU A 208 -58.83 -31.04 8.78
CA GLU A 208 -58.47 -32.44 9.07
C GLU A 208 -59.12 -32.99 10.36
N HIS A 209 -59.53 -34.26 10.30
CA HIS A 209 -60.12 -35.00 11.41
C HIS A 209 -59.05 -35.62 12.32
N VAL A 210 -59.29 -35.56 13.64
CA VAL A 210 -58.46 -36.18 14.69
C VAL A 210 -58.43 -37.72 14.57
N TRP A 211 -57.23 -38.31 14.63
CA TRP A 211 -57.02 -39.76 14.74
C TRP A 211 -56.74 -40.21 16.19
N PRO A 212 -57.34 -41.31 16.69
CA PRO A 212 -57.06 -41.88 18.01
C PRO A 212 -55.95 -42.95 18.03
N GLN A 213 -55.51 -43.31 19.24
CA GLN A 213 -54.41 -44.21 19.61
C GLN A 213 -54.64 -45.69 19.22
N PRO A 214 -53.57 -46.54 19.14
CA PRO A 214 -53.65 -47.89 18.59
C PRO A 214 -54.11 -48.96 19.61
N VAL A 215 -54.72 -50.04 19.10
CA VAL A 215 -55.11 -51.24 19.87
C VAL A 215 -54.65 -52.51 19.12
N SER A 216 -54.44 -53.61 19.86
CA SER A 216 -53.70 -54.82 19.45
C SER A 216 -54.50 -55.85 18.59
N PRO A 217 -53.84 -56.87 17.99
CA PRO A 217 -54.46 -57.74 16.96
C PRO A 217 -55.08 -59.07 17.47
N HIS A 218 -55.74 -59.79 16.54
CA HIS A 218 -56.58 -61.02 16.65
C HIS A 218 -58.08 -60.73 16.94
N GLN A 219 -59.09 -61.33 16.30
CA GLN A 219 -59.28 -62.34 15.23
C GLN A 219 -60.55 -61.89 14.41
N MET A 220 -60.92 -62.39 13.21
CA MET A 220 -61.02 -63.77 12.75
C MET A 220 -60.90 -63.90 11.21
N ARG A 221 -60.46 -65.09 10.77
CA ARG A 221 -60.91 -65.78 9.55
C ARG A 221 -61.21 -67.22 9.97
N GLU A 222 -62.29 -67.80 9.47
CA GLU A 222 -62.38 -69.25 9.23
C GLU A 222 -62.85 -69.46 7.78
N GLU A 223 -62.09 -70.31 7.07
CA GLU A 223 -62.49 -71.47 6.23
C GLU A 223 -63.94 -71.56 5.67
N HIS A 224 -64.23 -72.13 4.48
CA HIS A 224 -63.42 -72.66 3.37
C HIS A 224 -64.33 -72.91 2.13
N MET A 225 -63.78 -72.86 0.89
CA MET A 225 -64.26 -73.54 -0.35
C MET A 225 -65.69 -73.20 -0.86
N HIS A 226 -66.08 -73.24 -2.15
CA HIS A 226 -65.49 -73.55 -3.47
C HIS A 226 -66.45 -72.94 -4.55
N SER A 227 -66.24 -72.90 -5.88
CA SER A 227 -65.16 -73.26 -6.82
C SER A 227 -65.47 -72.73 -8.24
N GLU A 228 -64.48 -72.20 -8.99
CA GLU A 228 -64.45 -72.12 -10.47
C GLU A 228 -65.49 -71.19 -11.19
N ARG A 229 -65.28 -70.62 -12.40
CA ARG A 229 -64.18 -70.58 -13.39
C ARG A 229 -64.39 -69.40 -14.38
N GLY A 230 -63.33 -68.98 -15.08
CA GLY A 230 -63.43 -68.53 -16.48
C GLY A 230 -63.67 -67.02 -16.76
N SER A 231 -62.59 -66.29 -17.02
CA SER A 231 -62.57 -64.91 -17.51
C SER A 231 -62.23 -64.82 -19.01
N ALA A 232 -62.82 -63.84 -19.72
CA ALA A 232 -62.34 -63.33 -21.00
C ALA A 232 -62.83 -61.87 -21.16
N GLU A 233 -61.96 -60.96 -21.58
CA GLU A 233 -62.22 -59.51 -21.67
C GLU A 233 -62.99 -59.13 -22.95
N PRO A 234 -63.50 -57.88 -23.01
CA PRO A 234 -62.86 -56.96 -23.97
C PRO A 234 -62.54 -55.58 -23.38
N GLY A 235 -61.32 -55.11 -23.62
CA GLY A 235 -60.83 -53.83 -23.11
C GLY A 235 -61.34 -52.61 -23.89
N SER A 236 -61.99 -51.68 -23.18
CA SER A 236 -62.12 -50.26 -23.58
C SER A 236 -62.49 -49.40 -22.37
N THR A 237 -61.55 -48.61 -21.84
CA THR A 237 -61.77 -47.69 -20.70
C THR A 237 -61.55 -46.23 -21.13
N PRO A 238 -62.52 -45.33 -20.91
CA PRO A 238 -62.30 -43.88 -21.00
C PRO A 238 -61.69 -43.35 -19.70
N GLN A 239 -60.68 -42.48 -19.79
CA GLN A 239 -60.11 -41.78 -18.64
C GLN A 239 -61.03 -40.67 -18.13
N ALA A 240 -61.15 -40.56 -16.80
CA ALA A 240 -61.80 -39.42 -16.16
C ALA A 240 -60.85 -38.22 -16.07
N LEU A 241 -61.35 -37.03 -16.38
CA LEU A 241 -60.63 -35.75 -16.25
C LEU A 241 -61.02 -35.06 -14.94
N PHE A 242 -60.05 -34.84 -14.05
CA PHE A 242 -60.19 -34.09 -12.80
C PHE A 242 -59.25 -32.86 -12.79
N GLY A 243 -59.76 -31.74 -12.30
CA GLY A 243 -59.01 -30.74 -11.53
C GLY A 243 -57.94 -29.89 -12.23
N SER A 244 -58.31 -28.69 -12.68
CA SER A 244 -57.38 -27.65 -13.14
C SER A 244 -56.84 -26.80 -11.98
N THR A 245 -55.77 -27.25 -11.29
CA THR A 245 -55.13 -26.49 -10.19
C THR A 245 -53.71 -26.00 -10.50
N GLY A 246 -53.18 -26.30 -11.70
CA GLY A 246 -51.82 -25.96 -12.12
C GLY A 246 -51.66 -24.75 -13.05
N HIS A 247 -52.75 -24.19 -13.59
CA HIS A 247 -52.72 -23.03 -14.49
C HIS A 247 -52.79 -21.71 -13.72
N GLU A 248 -53.79 -21.56 -12.84
CA GLU A 248 -54.06 -20.32 -12.10
C GLU A 248 -52.88 -19.86 -11.21
N ARG A 249 -52.12 -20.80 -10.62
CA ARG A 249 -50.88 -20.48 -9.90
C ARG A 249 -49.82 -19.80 -10.79
N LYS A 250 -49.66 -20.27 -12.03
CA LYS A 250 -48.68 -19.70 -12.97
C LYS A 250 -49.13 -18.34 -13.48
N ASP A 251 -50.43 -18.16 -13.69
CA ASP A 251 -51.00 -16.88 -14.10
C ASP A 251 -50.87 -15.83 -12.98
N PHE A 252 -51.03 -16.21 -11.70
CA PHE A 252 -50.80 -15.29 -10.58
C PHE A 252 -49.31 -14.92 -10.41
N GLU A 253 -48.38 -15.88 -10.49
CA GLU A 253 -46.94 -15.59 -10.46
C GLU A 253 -46.53 -14.63 -11.59
N LEU A 254 -47.07 -14.82 -12.79
CA LEU A 254 -46.87 -13.93 -13.93
C LEU A 254 -47.44 -12.52 -13.69
N GLN A 255 -48.64 -12.41 -13.11
CA GLN A 255 -49.23 -11.12 -12.74
C GLN A 255 -48.41 -10.39 -11.66
N LEU A 256 -47.91 -11.10 -10.65
CA LEU A 256 -47.05 -10.52 -9.60
C LEU A 256 -45.72 -10.04 -10.19
N MET A 257 -45.10 -10.83 -11.08
CA MET A 257 -43.89 -10.44 -11.81
C MET A 257 -44.11 -9.20 -12.69
N LEU A 258 -45.24 -9.12 -13.39
CA LEU A 258 -45.64 -7.95 -14.18
C LEU A 258 -45.85 -6.71 -13.29
N LEU A 259 -46.47 -6.87 -12.12
CA LEU A 259 -46.67 -5.78 -11.16
C LEU A 259 -45.35 -5.27 -10.58
N GLU A 260 -44.40 -6.17 -10.26
CA GLU A 260 -43.05 -5.79 -9.84
C GLU A 260 -42.30 -5.05 -10.96
N MET A 261 -42.44 -5.49 -12.21
CA MET A 261 -41.85 -4.82 -13.38
C MET A 261 -42.44 -3.43 -13.61
N GLN A 262 -43.77 -3.27 -13.48
CA GLN A 262 -44.44 -1.97 -13.54
C GLN A 262 -43.98 -1.03 -12.42
N ASN A 263 -43.85 -1.52 -11.19
CA ASN A 263 -43.39 -0.73 -10.05
C ASN A 263 -41.93 -0.27 -10.23
N LYS A 264 -41.04 -1.16 -10.71
CA LYS A 264 -39.66 -0.81 -11.11
C LYS A 264 -39.64 0.25 -12.21
N LYS A 265 -40.51 0.14 -13.23
CA LYS A 265 -40.63 1.12 -14.32
C LYS A 265 -41.12 2.49 -13.82
N ARG A 266 -42.10 2.54 -12.92
CA ARG A 266 -42.57 3.79 -12.27
C ARG A 266 -41.44 4.48 -11.50
N LEU A 267 -40.68 3.73 -10.70
CA LEU A 267 -39.52 4.26 -9.95
C LEU A 267 -38.40 4.75 -10.88
N ALA A 268 -38.13 4.04 -11.99
CA ALA A 268 -37.14 4.46 -12.97
C ALA A 268 -37.53 5.77 -13.70
N MET A 269 -38.81 5.93 -14.06
CA MET A 269 -39.29 7.17 -14.70
C MET A 269 -39.25 8.36 -13.73
N ALA A 270 -39.71 8.20 -12.49
CA ALA A 270 -39.66 9.27 -11.49
C ALA A 270 -38.22 9.72 -11.15
N ARG A 271 -37.25 8.77 -11.12
CA ARG A 271 -35.83 9.12 -10.98
C ARG A 271 -35.27 9.84 -12.21
N ALA A 272 -35.67 9.45 -13.42
CA ALA A 272 -35.27 10.14 -14.65
C ALA A 272 -35.83 11.56 -14.76
N GLU A 273 -37.03 11.80 -14.22
CA GLU A 273 -37.66 13.11 -14.11
C GLU A 273 -36.95 13.99 -13.06
N GLN A 274 -36.61 13.43 -11.90
CA GLN A 274 -35.75 14.09 -10.90
C GLN A 274 -34.37 14.47 -11.50
N ASP A 275 -33.73 13.56 -12.24
CA ASP A 275 -32.46 13.81 -12.94
C ASP A 275 -32.58 14.91 -14.02
N ALA A 276 -33.76 15.10 -14.63
CA ALA A 276 -34.00 16.16 -15.60
C ALA A 276 -34.14 17.53 -14.93
N VAL A 277 -34.92 17.62 -13.85
CA VAL A 277 -35.09 18.85 -13.05
C VAL A 277 -33.76 19.30 -12.43
N VAL A 278 -32.91 18.37 -11.98
CA VAL A 278 -31.54 18.66 -11.51
C VAL A 278 -30.67 19.25 -12.63
N ARG A 279 -30.86 18.83 -13.89
CA ARG A 279 -30.11 19.40 -15.03
C ARG A 279 -30.60 20.78 -15.45
N GLU A 280 -31.91 21.04 -15.40
CA GLU A 280 -32.46 22.37 -15.73
C GLU A 280 -32.17 23.42 -14.64
N SER A 281 -32.10 23.00 -13.37
CA SER A 281 -31.71 23.89 -12.26
C SER A 281 -30.20 24.17 -12.20
N ALA A 282 -29.37 23.32 -12.82
CA ALA A 282 -27.92 23.52 -12.97
C ALA A 282 -27.60 24.51 -14.11
N GLY A 283 -27.97 25.78 -13.92
CA GLY A 283 -27.66 26.86 -14.87
C GLY A 283 -26.16 27.04 -15.14
N ALA A 284 -25.71 26.64 -16.33
CA ALA A 284 -24.48 27.06 -16.99
C ALA A 284 -23.15 27.02 -16.19
N VAL A 285 -22.98 26.10 -15.24
CA VAL A 285 -21.63 25.67 -14.82
C VAL A 285 -21.20 24.53 -15.74
N ARG A 286 -20.21 24.79 -16.60
CA ARG A 286 -19.70 23.80 -17.57
C ARG A 286 -18.82 22.79 -16.83
N VAL A 287 -19.44 21.75 -16.31
CA VAL A 287 -18.79 20.64 -15.59
C VAL A 287 -17.59 20.15 -16.39
N VAL A 288 -16.41 20.17 -15.77
CA VAL A 288 -15.15 19.62 -16.34
C VAL A 288 -15.44 18.18 -16.79
N HIS A 289 -15.13 17.87 -18.07
CA HIS A 289 -15.46 16.59 -18.71
C HIS A 289 -14.55 15.43 -18.23
N SER A 290 -14.49 15.24 -16.91
CA SER A 290 -13.92 14.06 -16.28
C SER A 290 -14.73 12.81 -16.67
N GLU A 291 -14.03 11.78 -17.15
CA GLU A 291 -14.64 10.52 -17.53
C GLU A 291 -15.19 9.82 -16.27
N ARG A 292 -16.49 9.51 -16.25
CA ARG A 292 -17.13 8.86 -15.08
C ARG A 292 -16.46 7.52 -14.75
N ALA A 293 -16.37 7.21 -13.46
CA ALA A 293 -15.80 5.98 -12.90
C ALA A 293 -16.68 4.72 -13.15
N THR A 294 -16.91 4.39 -14.42
CA THR A 294 -17.68 3.21 -14.84
C THR A 294 -16.77 2.00 -15.05
N ARG A 295 -17.34 0.78 -14.94
CA ARG A 295 -16.61 -0.47 -15.24
C ARG A 295 -16.03 -0.50 -16.66
N GLN A 296 -16.75 0.05 -17.64
CA GLN A 296 -16.31 0.10 -19.04
C GLN A 296 -15.08 0.99 -19.21
N ASN A 297 -15.04 2.13 -18.50
CA ASN A 297 -13.93 3.06 -18.57
C ASN A 297 -12.70 2.51 -17.83
N ALA A 298 -12.92 1.90 -16.66
CA ALA A 298 -11.87 1.24 -15.89
C ALA A 298 -11.19 0.09 -16.65
N ALA A 299 -11.94 -0.69 -17.44
CA ALA A 299 -11.42 -1.83 -18.21
C ALA A 299 -10.36 -1.45 -19.27
N LYS A 300 -10.29 -0.17 -19.68
CA LYS A 300 -9.26 0.33 -20.62
C LYS A 300 -7.84 0.18 -20.07
N TYR A 301 -7.68 0.26 -18.74
CA TYR A 301 -6.40 0.33 -18.04
C TYR A 301 -5.82 -1.04 -17.68
N THR A 302 -6.63 -2.11 -17.66
CA THR A 302 -6.24 -3.49 -17.32
C THR A 302 -5.04 -3.97 -18.15
N GLY A 303 -5.14 -3.88 -19.48
CA GLY A 303 -4.09 -4.34 -20.42
C GLY A 303 -2.79 -3.51 -20.33
N PRO A 304 -2.86 -2.16 -20.39
CA PRO A 304 -1.71 -1.29 -20.15
C PRO A 304 -0.97 -1.58 -18.83
N PHE A 305 -1.69 -1.75 -17.72
CA PHE A 305 -1.08 -2.05 -16.42
C PHE A 305 -0.35 -3.42 -16.40
N CYS A 306 -0.96 -4.47 -16.98
CA CYS A 306 -0.29 -5.76 -17.11
C CYS A 306 1.00 -5.69 -17.94
N ARG A 307 1.05 -4.86 -18.99
CA ARG A 307 2.30 -4.61 -19.74
C ARG A 307 3.32 -3.89 -18.87
N PHE A 308 2.93 -2.83 -18.18
CA PHE A 308 3.82 -2.07 -17.29
C PHE A 308 4.53 -2.95 -16.25
N LEU A 309 3.79 -3.80 -15.51
CA LEU A 309 4.38 -4.70 -14.51
C LEU A 309 5.26 -5.82 -15.10
N THR A 310 5.03 -6.19 -16.35
CA THR A 310 5.79 -7.23 -17.08
C THR A 310 7.08 -6.68 -17.68
N GLU A 311 7.02 -5.46 -18.20
CA GLU A 311 8.13 -4.83 -18.90
C GLU A 311 9.14 -4.22 -17.92
N ASN A 312 8.66 -3.68 -16.78
CA ASN A 312 9.43 -2.83 -15.87
C ASN A 312 9.60 -3.44 -14.46
N PRO A 313 10.43 -4.48 -14.31
CA PRO A 313 10.49 -5.26 -13.08
C PRO A 313 11.13 -4.50 -11.92
N THR A 314 12.24 -3.79 -12.12
CA THR A 314 12.95 -3.11 -11.03
C THR A 314 12.41 -1.70 -10.76
N VAL A 315 12.86 -1.04 -9.69
CA VAL A 315 12.53 0.37 -9.44
C VAL A 315 13.01 1.27 -10.59
N PHE A 316 14.27 1.10 -11.01
CA PHE A 316 14.88 1.87 -12.11
C PHE A 316 14.14 1.76 -13.44
N HIS A 317 13.66 0.56 -13.81
CA HIS A 317 12.89 0.39 -15.05
C HIS A 317 11.51 1.03 -14.96
N ALA A 318 10.87 1.01 -13.79
CA ALA A 318 9.56 1.65 -13.60
C ALA A 318 9.66 3.18 -13.75
N VAL A 319 10.69 3.78 -13.13
CA VAL A 319 10.96 5.23 -13.25
C VAL A 319 11.34 5.62 -14.68
N ASP A 320 12.19 4.85 -15.38
CA ASP A 320 12.51 5.10 -16.80
C ASP A 320 11.27 4.98 -17.71
N ALA A 321 10.38 4.01 -17.45
CA ALA A 321 9.13 3.89 -18.21
C ALA A 321 8.19 5.08 -17.98
N VAL A 322 8.06 5.55 -16.73
CA VAL A 322 7.31 6.77 -16.39
C VAL A 322 7.95 7.99 -17.04
N LYS A 323 9.28 8.12 -16.99
CA LYS A 323 10.06 9.18 -17.68
C LYS A 323 9.73 9.24 -19.17
N ARG A 324 9.82 8.10 -19.87
CA ARG A 324 9.48 8.00 -21.29
C ARG A 324 8.02 8.34 -21.56
N GLN A 325 7.09 7.95 -20.69
CA GLN A 325 5.68 8.33 -20.80
C GLN A 325 5.47 9.85 -20.64
N LEU A 326 6.08 10.47 -19.63
CA LEU A 326 5.95 11.90 -19.35
C LEU A 326 6.57 12.75 -20.47
N VAL A 327 7.75 12.38 -20.98
CA VAL A 327 8.35 13.02 -22.16
C VAL A 327 7.45 12.86 -23.40
N GLY A 328 6.87 11.67 -23.61
CA GLY A 328 5.89 11.43 -24.68
C GLY A 328 4.60 12.25 -24.53
N ALA A 329 4.20 12.60 -23.30
CA ALA A 329 3.11 13.51 -22.99
C ALA A 329 3.54 15.00 -22.98
N GLY A 330 4.77 15.32 -23.40
CA GLY A 330 5.29 16.67 -23.49
C GLY A 330 5.55 17.34 -22.14
N PHE A 331 5.95 16.57 -21.11
CA PHE A 331 6.52 17.13 -19.89
C PHE A 331 8.01 17.42 -20.09
N THR A 332 8.50 18.50 -19.46
CA THR A 332 9.90 18.89 -19.50
C THR A 332 10.66 18.29 -18.31
N GLU A 333 11.77 17.60 -18.59
CA GLU A 333 12.69 17.14 -17.54
C GLU A 333 13.41 18.31 -16.88
N LEU A 334 13.43 18.33 -15.55
CA LEU A 334 14.12 19.29 -14.72
C LEU A 334 15.22 18.59 -13.92
N SER A 335 16.43 19.16 -13.98
CA SER A 335 17.57 18.73 -13.17
C SER A 335 17.52 19.41 -11.80
N GLU A 336 17.75 18.65 -10.72
CA GLU A 336 17.90 19.22 -9.37
C GLU A 336 19.09 20.18 -9.25
N ARG A 337 20.06 20.12 -10.17
CA ARG A 337 21.33 20.84 -10.10
C ARG A 337 21.29 22.22 -10.77
N ASP A 338 20.26 22.49 -11.56
CA ASP A 338 20.12 23.69 -12.37
C ASP A 338 19.02 24.61 -11.81
N SER A 339 19.05 25.89 -12.16
CA SER A 339 17.93 26.81 -11.90
C SER A 339 16.72 26.44 -12.75
N TRP A 340 15.50 26.66 -12.23
CA TRP A 340 14.26 26.34 -12.94
C TRP A 340 13.58 27.61 -13.45
N ASP A 341 13.12 27.57 -14.71
CA ASP A 341 12.26 28.61 -15.30
C ASP A 341 10.89 28.02 -15.66
N LEU A 342 10.04 27.95 -14.65
CA LEU A 342 8.69 27.39 -14.73
C LEU A 342 7.69 28.43 -15.26
N LYS A 343 6.71 27.98 -16.03
CA LYS A 343 5.61 28.79 -16.55
C LYS A 343 4.27 28.22 -16.08
N THR A 344 3.28 29.09 -15.90
CA THR A 344 1.88 28.68 -15.72
C THR A 344 1.38 27.95 -16.98
N GLY A 345 0.55 26.92 -16.80
CA GLY A 345 0.19 25.96 -17.85
C GLY A 345 1.32 25.00 -18.25
N GLY A 346 2.52 25.11 -17.64
CA GLY A 346 3.65 24.23 -17.90
C GLY A 346 3.54 22.86 -17.21
N SER A 347 4.25 21.87 -17.74
CA SER A 347 4.28 20.49 -17.21
C SER A 347 5.71 19.98 -17.13
N TYR A 348 6.11 19.51 -15.96
CA TYR A 348 7.51 19.26 -15.61
C TYR A 348 7.67 17.97 -14.78
N PHE A 349 8.87 17.40 -14.76
CA PHE A 349 9.21 16.36 -13.79
C PHE A 349 10.67 16.43 -13.36
N VAL A 350 10.95 15.96 -12.15
CA VAL A 350 12.28 15.89 -11.54
C VAL A 350 12.55 14.44 -11.18
N GLU A 351 13.70 13.92 -11.58
CA GLU A 351 14.17 12.57 -11.23
C GLU A 351 15.23 12.67 -10.12
N ARG A 352 15.12 11.83 -9.08
CA ARG A 352 16.15 11.70 -8.05
C ARG A 352 16.61 10.24 -7.97
N ASN A 353 17.93 10.04 -8.00
CA ASN A 353 18.58 8.72 -8.01
C ASN A 353 18.21 7.80 -9.19
N GLY A 354 17.35 8.19 -10.14
CA GLY A 354 16.78 7.26 -11.13
C GLY A 354 15.83 6.21 -10.54
N SER A 355 15.48 6.33 -9.25
CA SER A 355 14.57 5.43 -8.54
C SER A 355 13.40 6.15 -7.88
N ALA A 356 13.45 7.49 -7.76
CA ALA A 356 12.31 8.32 -7.36
C ALA A 356 12.07 9.45 -8.37
N MET A 357 10.83 9.94 -8.42
CA MET A 357 10.41 11.00 -9.34
C MET A 357 9.31 11.87 -8.72
N ILE A 358 9.31 13.17 -9.03
CA ILE A 358 8.16 14.04 -8.80
C ILE A 358 7.78 14.69 -10.13
N ALA A 359 6.57 14.41 -10.62
CA ALA A 359 6.00 14.99 -11.83
C ALA A 359 4.89 15.97 -11.46
N PHE A 360 4.79 17.11 -12.14
CA PHE A 360 3.78 18.12 -11.83
C PHE A 360 3.35 18.97 -13.02
N THR A 361 2.14 19.53 -12.95
CA THR A 361 1.66 20.58 -13.84
C THR A 361 1.37 21.84 -13.04
N VAL A 362 1.76 23.00 -13.57
CA VAL A 362 1.45 24.31 -13.01
C VAL A 362 0.14 24.79 -13.61
N GLY A 363 -0.87 25.07 -12.79
CA GLY A 363 -2.14 25.63 -13.24
C GLY A 363 -1.96 26.94 -14.03
N ALA A 364 -2.82 27.19 -15.02
CA ALA A 364 -2.74 28.42 -15.81
C ALA A 364 -3.00 29.69 -14.97
N GLY A 365 -3.81 29.57 -13.92
CA GLY A 365 -4.06 30.63 -12.93
C GLY A 365 -3.23 30.51 -11.65
N TYR A 366 -2.10 29.80 -11.68
CA TYR A 366 -1.28 29.61 -10.47
C TYR A 366 -0.59 30.90 -10.03
N GLU A 367 -0.80 31.28 -8.77
CA GLU A 367 -0.10 32.37 -8.08
C GLU A 367 0.62 31.83 -6.83
N ALA A 368 1.73 32.47 -6.44
CA ALA A 368 2.50 32.04 -5.28
C ALA A 368 1.67 32.16 -3.99
N GLY A 369 1.54 31.06 -3.25
CA GLY A 369 0.65 30.94 -2.09
C GLY A 369 -0.61 30.11 -2.36
N ASN A 370 -0.93 29.84 -3.64
CA ASN A 370 -1.90 28.80 -3.99
C ASN A 370 -1.31 27.41 -3.72
N GLY A 371 -2.16 26.48 -3.35
CA GLY A 371 -1.76 25.14 -2.94
C GLY A 371 -1.50 24.16 -4.08
N ALA A 372 -1.35 22.90 -3.69
CA ALA A 372 -1.16 21.76 -4.58
C ALA A 372 -2.17 20.64 -4.28
N ALA A 373 -2.68 20.00 -5.34
CA ALA A 373 -3.32 18.69 -5.26
C ALA A 373 -2.23 17.63 -5.47
N ILE A 374 -1.87 16.90 -4.42
CA ILE A 374 -0.73 15.98 -4.41
C ILE A 374 -1.20 14.53 -4.30
N LEU A 375 -0.72 13.68 -5.18
CA LEU A 375 -0.72 12.22 -5.06
C LEU A 375 0.69 11.76 -4.70
N ALA A 376 0.85 10.90 -3.71
CA ALA A 376 2.16 10.36 -3.33
C ALA A 376 2.08 8.86 -3.02
N GLY A 377 2.82 8.06 -3.78
CA GLY A 377 2.98 6.62 -3.55
C GLY A 377 4.44 6.22 -3.68
N HIS A 378 4.71 4.92 -3.75
CA HIS A 378 6.07 4.41 -3.91
C HIS A 378 6.21 3.41 -5.06
N VAL A 379 7.41 3.33 -5.64
CA VAL A 379 7.70 2.59 -6.87
C VAL A 379 8.73 1.46 -6.67
N ASP A 380 9.36 1.42 -5.48
CA ASP A 380 10.07 0.24 -5.01
C ASP A 380 9.09 -0.86 -4.57
N ALA A 381 9.63 -2.06 -4.37
CA ALA A 381 8.88 -3.24 -3.96
C ALA A 381 9.84 -4.27 -3.34
N LEU A 382 9.32 -5.16 -2.50
CA LEU A 382 10.01 -6.37 -2.04
C LEU A 382 10.75 -7.09 -3.19
N THR A 383 12.07 -7.26 -3.01
CA THR A 383 12.96 -7.85 -4.01
C THR A 383 14.15 -8.55 -3.36
N ALA A 384 15.04 -9.17 -4.14
CA ALA A 384 16.34 -9.65 -3.69
C ALA A 384 17.43 -8.88 -4.42
N LYS A 385 18.16 -8.00 -3.71
CA LYS A 385 19.23 -7.16 -4.27
C LYS A 385 20.55 -7.94 -4.29
N LEU A 386 21.38 -7.75 -5.32
CA LEU A 386 22.71 -8.35 -5.37
C LEU A 386 23.64 -7.74 -4.31
N LYS A 387 24.48 -8.57 -3.69
CA LYS A 387 25.51 -8.09 -2.76
C LYS A 387 26.62 -7.35 -3.52
N PRO A 388 27.31 -6.36 -2.89
CA PRO A 388 28.46 -5.68 -3.50
C PRO A 388 29.55 -6.65 -4.00
N ILE A 389 29.72 -7.78 -3.31
CA ILE A 389 30.42 -8.97 -3.80
C ILE A 389 29.36 -10.06 -3.96
N SER A 390 28.89 -10.30 -5.19
CA SER A 390 27.87 -11.33 -5.49
C SER A 390 28.47 -12.68 -5.86
N GLN A 391 29.79 -12.77 -6.03
CA GLN A 391 30.47 -14.05 -6.17
C GLN A 391 30.51 -14.77 -4.81
N VAL A 392 30.01 -16.01 -4.79
CA VAL A 392 30.10 -16.92 -3.64
C VAL A 392 30.83 -18.20 -4.04
N PRO A 393 31.46 -18.94 -3.10
CA PRO A 393 32.12 -20.19 -3.41
C PRO A 393 31.16 -21.20 -4.06
N ASN A 394 31.66 -21.96 -5.03
CA ASN A 394 30.97 -23.11 -5.58
C ASN A 394 30.63 -24.10 -4.45
N LYS A 395 29.41 -24.66 -4.47
CA LYS A 395 29.02 -25.75 -3.57
C LYS A 395 28.50 -26.91 -4.39
N ALA A 396 29.15 -28.07 -4.27
CA ALA A 396 28.74 -29.33 -4.89
C ALA A 396 28.49 -29.25 -6.42
N GLY A 397 29.27 -28.43 -7.14
CA GLY A 397 29.12 -28.24 -8.60
C GLY A 397 28.09 -27.18 -9.00
N TYR A 398 27.46 -26.50 -8.04
CA TYR A 398 26.49 -25.44 -8.31
C TYR A 398 27.12 -24.06 -8.16
N VAL A 399 26.93 -23.22 -9.18
CA VAL A 399 27.22 -21.79 -9.14
C VAL A 399 26.03 -21.08 -8.49
N GLN A 400 26.26 -20.49 -7.33
CA GLN A 400 25.26 -19.71 -6.60
C GLN A 400 25.51 -18.20 -6.75
N LEU A 401 24.53 -17.39 -6.37
CA LEU A 401 24.61 -15.92 -6.40
C LEU A 401 24.44 -15.32 -5.00
N GLY A 402 25.35 -14.43 -4.60
CA GLY A 402 25.26 -13.69 -3.35
C GLY A 402 24.21 -12.58 -3.42
N ILE A 403 23.06 -12.79 -2.78
CA ILE A 403 21.97 -11.81 -2.65
C ILE A 403 21.80 -11.35 -1.20
N ALA A 404 21.19 -10.19 -1.03
CA ALA A 404 20.72 -9.66 0.24
C ALA A 404 19.19 -9.46 0.18
N PRO A 405 18.47 -9.70 1.29
CA PRO A 405 17.06 -9.34 1.39
C PRO A 405 16.84 -7.84 1.18
N TYR A 406 15.76 -7.47 0.48
CA TYR A 406 15.22 -6.12 0.49
C TYR A 406 13.83 -6.15 1.15
N ALA A 407 13.71 -5.43 2.26
CA ALA A 407 12.57 -5.52 3.17
C ALA A 407 12.24 -6.98 3.53
N GLY A 408 11.00 -7.42 3.29
CA GLY A 408 10.52 -8.77 3.61
C GLY A 408 10.77 -9.85 2.55
N ALA A 409 11.62 -9.60 1.53
CA ALA A 409 11.94 -10.56 0.47
C ALA A 409 13.45 -10.89 0.43
N PRO A 410 13.87 -12.10 0.03
CA PRO A 410 13.02 -13.23 -0.36
C PRO A 410 12.34 -13.89 0.85
N ASN A 411 11.11 -14.36 0.66
CA ASN A 411 10.31 -15.06 1.67
C ASN A 411 9.71 -16.36 1.11
N ALA A 412 8.82 -17.01 1.86
CA ALA A 412 8.24 -18.30 1.48
C ALA A 412 7.57 -18.34 0.09
N THR A 413 7.19 -17.20 -0.50
CA THR A 413 6.58 -17.14 -1.84
C THR A 413 7.62 -17.21 -2.98
N TRP A 414 8.90 -16.96 -2.67
CA TRP A 414 10.03 -16.91 -3.60
C TRP A 414 10.64 -18.28 -3.92
N TRP A 415 10.32 -19.30 -3.14
CA TRP A 415 10.73 -20.68 -3.39
C TRP A 415 10.25 -21.16 -4.76
N ASP A 416 11.12 -21.91 -5.45
CA ASP A 416 10.86 -22.60 -6.71
C ASP A 416 10.48 -21.70 -7.90
N ARG A 417 10.63 -20.38 -7.78
CA ARG A 417 10.33 -19.37 -8.81
C ARG A 417 11.41 -19.21 -9.88
N ASP A 418 10.97 -18.87 -11.09
CA ASP A 418 11.82 -18.53 -12.24
C ASP A 418 12.25 -17.07 -12.16
N LEU A 419 13.44 -16.82 -11.62
CA LEU A 419 13.93 -15.48 -11.31
C LEU A 419 14.82 -14.91 -12.44
N GLY A 420 14.42 -13.77 -12.97
CA GLY A 420 15.21 -12.95 -13.89
C GLY A 420 16.09 -11.98 -13.11
N ILE A 421 16.97 -11.27 -13.81
CA ILE A 421 17.82 -10.23 -13.23
C ILE A 421 17.79 -8.96 -14.08
N GLY A 422 17.88 -7.82 -13.42
CA GLY A 422 18.02 -6.52 -14.07
C GLY A 422 18.22 -5.41 -13.06
N GLY A 423 18.40 -4.18 -13.54
CA GLY A 423 18.60 -3.00 -12.72
C GLY A 423 19.51 -1.99 -13.39
N ARG A 424 20.26 -1.23 -12.59
CA ARG A 424 21.21 -0.20 -13.04
C ARG A 424 22.63 -0.76 -13.12
N VAL A 425 23.36 -0.36 -14.16
CA VAL A 425 24.82 -0.53 -14.29
C VAL A 425 25.45 0.83 -14.56
N LEU A 426 26.53 1.14 -13.84
CA LEU A 426 27.36 2.32 -14.07
C LEU A 426 28.52 1.95 -14.99
N VAL A 427 28.61 2.59 -16.15
CA VAL A 427 29.59 2.29 -17.20
C VAL A 427 30.47 3.51 -17.45
N LYS A 428 31.79 3.33 -17.48
CA LYS A 428 32.75 4.37 -17.85
C LYS A 428 32.89 4.47 -19.37
N GLU A 429 32.40 5.56 -19.95
CA GLU A 429 32.50 5.88 -21.37
C GLU A 429 33.44 7.09 -21.54
N GLY A 430 34.71 6.80 -21.89
CA GLY A 430 35.77 7.80 -21.88
C GLY A 430 36.02 8.35 -20.47
N ASP A 431 35.93 9.67 -20.33
CA ASP A 431 36.11 10.37 -19.04
C ASP A 431 34.81 10.49 -18.22
N LYS A 432 33.68 9.97 -18.72
CA LYS A 432 32.37 10.06 -18.06
C LYS A 432 31.94 8.71 -17.51
N ILE A 433 31.16 8.73 -16.43
CA ILE A 433 30.39 7.57 -15.97
C ILE A 433 28.93 7.81 -16.38
N VAL A 434 28.34 6.85 -17.09
CA VAL A 434 26.95 6.88 -17.53
C VAL A 434 26.15 5.76 -16.86
N THR A 435 24.88 6.03 -16.60
CA THR A 435 23.91 5.02 -16.14
C THR A 435 23.33 4.29 -17.34
N LYS A 436 23.33 2.96 -17.32
CA LYS A 436 22.57 2.12 -18.24
C LYS A 436 21.64 1.20 -17.47
N LEU A 437 20.49 0.89 -18.03
CA LEU A 437 19.60 -0.16 -17.52
C LEU A 437 19.87 -1.47 -18.25
N VAL A 438 19.81 -2.57 -17.51
CA VAL A 438 19.95 -3.92 -18.05
C VAL A 438 18.83 -4.80 -17.51
N LYS A 439 18.32 -5.69 -18.35
CA LYS A 439 17.35 -6.72 -18.02
C LYS A 439 17.69 -7.94 -18.88
N LEU A 440 17.82 -9.11 -18.26
CA LEU A 440 18.00 -10.36 -19.01
C LEU A 440 16.62 -11.00 -19.22
N ASP A 441 16.31 -11.35 -20.46
CA ASP A 441 14.97 -11.80 -20.88
C ASP A 441 14.69 -13.30 -20.63
N TRP A 442 15.54 -13.98 -19.86
CA TRP A 442 15.35 -15.35 -19.41
C TRP A 442 15.58 -15.47 -17.91
N PRO A 443 14.94 -16.44 -17.22
CA PRO A 443 15.21 -16.69 -15.81
C PRO A 443 16.65 -17.21 -15.65
N ILE A 444 17.49 -16.42 -14.99
CA ILE A 444 18.89 -16.76 -14.73
C ILE A 444 19.09 -17.50 -13.41
N ALA A 445 18.09 -17.45 -12.52
CA ALA A 445 18.22 -17.86 -11.14
C ALA A 445 16.98 -18.62 -10.67
N ARG A 446 17.17 -19.55 -9.73
CA ARG A 446 16.08 -20.24 -9.00
C ARG A 446 16.52 -20.55 -7.58
N ILE A 447 15.61 -20.42 -6.63
CA ILE A 447 15.83 -20.80 -5.22
C ILE A 447 15.04 -22.11 -4.97
N PRO A 448 15.66 -23.30 -5.09
CA PRO A 448 14.94 -24.57 -5.02
C PRO A 448 14.54 -24.92 -3.59
N THR A 449 13.36 -25.51 -3.39
CA THR A 449 13.03 -26.14 -2.09
C THR A 449 13.87 -27.39 -1.86
N LEU A 450 14.13 -27.72 -0.59
CA LEU A 450 14.57 -29.08 -0.24
C LEU A 450 13.35 -30.02 -0.28
N ALA A 451 13.49 -31.17 -0.93
CA ALA A 451 12.37 -32.10 -1.07
C ALA A 451 11.85 -32.58 0.31
N PRO A 452 10.52 -32.71 0.51
CA PRO A 452 9.95 -33.07 1.82
C PRO A 452 10.37 -34.45 2.33
N HIS A 453 10.85 -35.32 1.44
CA HIS A 453 11.43 -36.63 1.76
C HIS A 453 12.64 -36.55 2.71
N PHE A 454 13.33 -35.41 2.81
CA PHE A 454 14.41 -35.18 3.78
C PHE A 454 13.90 -34.87 5.21
N GLY A 455 12.58 -34.92 5.44
CA GLY A 455 11.97 -34.81 6.76
C GLY A 455 12.22 -33.45 7.41
N ALA A 456 12.71 -33.45 8.66
CA ALA A 456 12.90 -32.23 9.46
C ALA A 456 13.79 -31.17 8.77
N ALA A 457 14.76 -31.57 7.95
CA ALA A 457 15.62 -30.62 7.23
C ALA A 457 14.89 -29.82 6.13
N ALA A 458 13.76 -30.35 5.63
CA ALA A 458 12.90 -29.70 4.64
C ALA A 458 11.80 -28.82 5.26
N ASN A 459 11.81 -28.65 6.59
CA ASN A 459 10.89 -27.77 7.31
C ASN A 459 11.64 -26.51 7.77
N GLY A 460 11.02 -25.34 7.56
CA GLY A 460 11.57 -24.06 8.00
C GLY A 460 11.48 -23.84 9.53
N PRO A 461 11.98 -22.69 10.04
CA PRO A 461 12.47 -21.54 9.27
C PRO A 461 13.80 -21.82 8.57
N PHE A 462 13.90 -21.40 7.31
CA PHE A 462 15.13 -21.51 6.52
C PHE A 462 16.00 -20.27 6.71
N ASN A 463 17.31 -20.48 6.73
CA ASN A 463 18.29 -19.41 6.80
C ASN A 463 18.36 -18.62 5.46
N PRO A 464 18.07 -17.31 5.44
CA PRO A 464 18.07 -16.53 4.20
C PRO A 464 19.44 -16.43 3.50
N GLU A 465 20.54 -16.51 4.26
CA GLU A 465 21.91 -16.42 3.72
C GLU A 465 22.33 -17.75 3.07
N THR A 466 22.09 -18.88 3.74
CA THR A 466 22.70 -20.17 3.39
C THR A 466 21.75 -21.18 2.73
N GLN A 467 20.44 -21.00 2.88
CA GLN A 467 19.42 -21.91 2.33
C GLN A 467 18.54 -21.23 1.28
N MET A 468 18.33 -19.91 1.34
CA MET A 468 17.63 -19.14 0.28
C MET A 468 18.58 -18.58 -0.80
N THR A 469 19.80 -19.12 -0.92
CA THR A 469 20.78 -18.68 -1.92
C THR A 469 20.40 -19.14 -3.34
N PRO A 470 20.18 -18.24 -4.31
CA PRO A 470 19.82 -18.62 -5.67
C PRO A 470 20.92 -19.39 -6.39
N ILE A 471 20.53 -20.42 -7.15
CA ILE A 471 21.39 -21.13 -8.11
C ILE A 471 21.29 -20.45 -9.46
N ILE A 472 22.44 -20.14 -10.08
CA ILE A 472 22.54 -19.47 -11.39
C ILE A 472 23.25 -20.30 -12.48
N GLY A 473 23.67 -21.53 -12.14
CA GLY A 473 24.24 -22.44 -13.11
C GLY A 473 24.92 -23.65 -12.47
N LEU A 474 25.42 -24.51 -13.35
CA LEU A 474 26.32 -25.61 -13.01
C LEU A 474 27.74 -25.22 -13.41
N ASP A 475 28.68 -25.61 -12.57
CA ASP A 475 30.10 -25.72 -12.87
C ASP A 475 30.39 -27.19 -13.19
N GLY A 476 31.33 -27.45 -14.09
CA GLY A 476 31.39 -28.75 -14.75
C GLY A 476 31.58 -29.94 -13.80
N THR A 477 30.79 -31.00 -14.01
CA THR A 477 31.34 -32.36 -13.87
C THR A 477 32.22 -32.66 -15.09
N ASP A 478 33.04 -33.71 -15.05
CA ASP A 478 34.07 -34.05 -16.06
C ASP A 478 33.58 -34.22 -17.53
N SER A 479 32.28 -34.07 -17.79
CA SER A 479 31.61 -34.17 -19.10
C SER A 479 30.82 -32.91 -19.50
N SER A 480 31.03 -31.78 -18.84
CA SER A 480 30.29 -30.53 -19.07
C SER A 480 30.61 -29.87 -20.44
N PRO A 481 29.60 -29.46 -21.23
CA PRO A 481 29.80 -28.63 -22.42
C PRO A 481 29.98 -27.13 -22.09
N PHE A 482 29.84 -26.74 -20.81
CA PHE A 482 30.08 -25.37 -20.36
C PHE A 482 31.52 -25.23 -19.90
N GLU A 483 32.23 -24.23 -20.45
CA GLU A 483 33.59 -23.85 -20.02
C GLU A 483 33.63 -23.61 -18.51
N HIS A 484 34.60 -24.21 -17.82
CA HIS A 484 35.00 -23.76 -16.50
C HIS A 484 35.51 -22.32 -16.64
N ALA A 485 34.75 -21.37 -16.10
CA ALA A 485 35.23 -20.01 -15.99
C ALA A 485 36.25 -19.99 -14.85
N GLU A 486 37.54 -19.92 -15.20
CA GLU A 486 38.62 -19.65 -14.24
C GLU A 486 38.18 -18.52 -13.30
N PRO A 487 38.08 -18.77 -11.98
CA PRO A 487 37.61 -17.75 -11.07
C PRO A 487 38.59 -16.58 -11.13
N PHE A 488 38.06 -15.37 -11.30
CA PHE A 488 38.82 -14.20 -10.90
C PHE A 488 39.22 -14.41 -9.43
N SER A 489 40.53 -14.34 -9.18
CA SER A 489 41.19 -14.76 -7.94
C SER A 489 40.50 -14.19 -6.70
N ASN A 490 40.40 -15.00 -5.62
CA ASN A 490 39.79 -14.69 -4.31
C ASN A 490 39.43 -13.21 -4.12
N PRO A 491 38.13 -12.84 -4.20
CA PRO A 491 37.74 -11.44 -4.25
C PRO A 491 38.21 -10.69 -3.00
N PRO A 492 38.98 -9.59 -3.13
CA PRO A 492 39.54 -8.90 -1.99
C PRO A 492 38.43 -8.24 -1.16
N LEU A 493 38.55 -8.32 0.17
CA LEU A 493 37.65 -7.66 1.13
C LEU A 493 37.82 -6.12 1.15
N VAL A 494 38.77 -5.58 0.38
CA VAL A 494 39.12 -4.15 0.36
C VAL A 494 38.78 -3.58 -1.01
N TYR A 495 37.89 -2.59 -1.01
CA TYR A 495 37.47 -1.87 -2.21
C TYR A 495 38.68 -1.16 -2.84
N GLY A 496 39.05 -1.52 -4.06
CA GLY A 496 40.22 -0.97 -4.76
C GLY A 496 41.57 -1.62 -4.45
N ALA A 497 41.63 -2.76 -3.74
CA ALA A 497 42.90 -3.47 -3.52
C ALA A 497 43.47 -4.22 -4.75
N HIS A 498 42.80 -4.11 -5.89
CA HIS A 498 43.42 -4.36 -7.20
C HIS A 498 43.66 -3.02 -7.89
N ASP A 499 44.93 -2.68 -8.09
CA ASP A 499 45.36 -1.58 -8.95
C ASP A 499 45.00 -1.90 -10.41
N GLY A 500 43.81 -1.50 -10.87
CA GLY A 500 43.43 -1.66 -12.27
C GLY A 500 41.94 -1.51 -12.58
N ALA A 501 41.63 -1.35 -13.86
CA ALA A 501 40.28 -1.14 -14.37
C ALA A 501 39.30 -2.31 -14.17
N ASN A 502 39.73 -3.43 -13.57
CA ASN A 502 38.93 -4.65 -13.47
C ASN A 502 38.41 -4.94 -12.05
N ALA A 503 38.77 -4.12 -11.04
CA ALA A 503 38.56 -4.43 -9.63
C ALA A 503 37.10 -4.74 -9.24
N PHE A 504 36.12 -4.09 -9.90
CA PHE A 504 34.69 -4.39 -9.66
C PHE A 504 34.26 -5.71 -10.29
N ILE A 505 34.52 -5.93 -11.59
CA ILE A 505 34.04 -7.14 -12.30
C ILE A 505 34.66 -8.44 -11.75
N GLN A 506 35.82 -8.35 -11.10
CA GLN A 506 36.50 -9.47 -10.43
C GLN A 506 35.80 -9.95 -9.15
N THR A 507 34.90 -9.16 -8.56
CA THR A 507 34.11 -9.56 -7.36
C THR A 507 32.73 -10.13 -7.71
N GLN A 508 32.46 -10.34 -9.00
CA GLN A 508 31.17 -10.77 -9.55
C GLN A 508 31.31 -12.09 -10.31
N PRO A 509 30.25 -12.91 -10.41
CA PRO A 509 30.30 -14.17 -11.17
C PRO A 509 30.69 -13.91 -12.66
N PRO A 510 31.77 -14.52 -13.20
CA PRO A 510 32.26 -14.21 -14.55
C PRO A 510 31.22 -14.39 -15.66
N ARG A 511 30.38 -15.44 -15.55
CA ARG A 511 29.27 -15.72 -16.48
C ARG A 511 28.19 -14.63 -16.43
N LEU A 512 27.94 -14.03 -15.26
CA LEU A 512 27.01 -12.91 -15.11
C LEU A 512 27.58 -11.63 -15.72
N VAL A 513 28.85 -11.32 -15.46
CA VAL A 513 29.56 -10.18 -16.09
C VAL A 513 29.47 -10.25 -17.62
N LYS A 514 29.71 -11.43 -18.22
CA LYS A 514 29.59 -11.66 -19.66
C LYS A 514 28.16 -11.47 -20.16
N ALA A 515 27.15 -11.98 -19.44
CA ALA A 515 25.74 -11.85 -19.82
C ALA A 515 25.26 -10.38 -19.78
N ILE A 516 25.57 -9.66 -18.69
CA ILE A 516 25.24 -8.24 -18.51
C ILE A 516 25.97 -7.38 -19.54
N GLY A 517 27.27 -7.61 -19.75
CA GLY A 517 28.06 -6.89 -20.75
C GLY A 517 27.50 -7.08 -22.17
N ASN A 518 27.13 -8.30 -22.56
CA ASN A 518 26.50 -8.57 -23.85
C ASN A 518 25.13 -7.88 -23.99
N ALA A 519 24.29 -7.91 -22.95
CA ALA A 519 22.98 -7.24 -22.97
C ALA A 519 23.10 -5.72 -23.07
N LEU A 520 24.19 -5.13 -22.54
CA LEU A 520 24.54 -3.71 -22.68
C LEU A 520 25.24 -3.36 -24.01
N GLY A 521 25.47 -4.33 -24.91
CA GLY A 521 26.20 -4.14 -26.15
C GLY A 521 27.70 -3.87 -25.99
N LEU A 522 28.27 -4.19 -24.82
CA LEU A 522 29.71 -4.05 -24.56
C LEU A 522 30.49 -5.20 -25.22
N ARG A 523 31.68 -4.89 -25.73
CA ARG A 523 32.62 -5.91 -26.21
C ARG A 523 33.34 -6.56 -25.03
N ALA A 524 33.81 -7.80 -25.20
CA ALA A 524 34.50 -8.54 -24.14
C ALA A 524 35.77 -7.86 -23.62
N ASP A 525 36.51 -7.13 -24.48
CA ASP A 525 37.67 -6.31 -24.10
C ASP A 525 37.31 -5.07 -23.27
N THR A 526 36.02 -4.75 -23.13
CA THR A 526 35.50 -3.54 -22.49
C THR A 526 34.62 -3.77 -21.27
N TYR A 527 34.44 -5.01 -20.79
CA TYR A 527 33.62 -5.27 -19.59
C TYR A 527 34.16 -4.57 -18.33
N SER A 528 35.46 -4.27 -18.30
CA SER A 528 36.15 -3.42 -17.31
C SER A 528 35.59 -1.99 -17.20
N SER A 529 34.86 -1.52 -18.21
CA SER A 529 34.14 -0.24 -18.13
C SER A 529 32.98 -0.28 -17.12
N MET A 530 32.47 -1.45 -16.72
CA MET A 530 31.46 -1.54 -15.66
C MET A 530 32.10 -1.22 -14.31
N VAL A 531 31.76 -0.06 -13.75
CA VAL A 531 32.32 0.47 -12.50
C VAL A 531 31.58 -0.06 -11.28
N ASN A 532 30.25 -0.20 -11.38
CA ASN A 532 29.40 -0.74 -10.32
C ASN A 532 28.02 -1.13 -10.90
N TRP A 533 27.19 -1.85 -10.13
CA TRP A 533 25.79 -2.10 -10.47
C TRP A 533 24.87 -2.15 -9.24
N GLU A 534 23.58 -1.96 -9.47
CA GLU A 534 22.49 -2.21 -8.53
C GLU A 534 21.46 -3.08 -9.26
N LEU A 535 21.54 -4.39 -9.02
CA LEU A 535 20.72 -5.39 -9.68
C LEU A 535 19.80 -6.10 -8.69
N GLU A 536 18.62 -6.45 -9.18
CA GLU A 536 17.51 -7.07 -8.46
C GLU A 536 17.13 -8.39 -9.16
N LEU A 537 16.82 -9.43 -8.37
CA LEU A 537 16.14 -10.62 -8.86
C LEU A 537 14.62 -10.47 -8.77
N PHE A 538 13.88 -10.95 -9.77
CA PHE A 538 12.43 -10.80 -9.84
C PHE A 538 11.74 -11.98 -10.53
N ASP A 539 10.48 -12.27 -10.16
CA ASP A 539 9.64 -13.25 -10.89
C ASP A 539 9.46 -12.82 -12.36
N THR A 540 9.85 -13.71 -13.28
CA THR A 540 9.70 -13.56 -14.73
C THR A 540 8.29 -13.85 -15.24
N GLN A 541 7.44 -14.49 -14.43
CA GLN A 541 6.08 -14.85 -14.83
C GLN A 541 5.25 -13.58 -15.09
N LYS A 542 4.90 -13.34 -16.36
CA LYS A 542 4.20 -12.13 -16.84
C LYS A 542 2.93 -11.83 -16.04
N ALA A 543 2.61 -10.54 -15.86
CA ALA A 543 1.34 -10.12 -15.29
C ALA A 543 0.19 -10.58 -16.20
N THR A 544 -0.81 -11.24 -15.61
CA THR A 544 -1.84 -11.97 -16.38
C THR A 544 -3.22 -11.75 -15.77
N VAL A 545 -4.22 -11.51 -16.62
CA VAL A 545 -5.63 -11.45 -16.19
C VAL A 545 -6.16 -12.87 -15.97
N GLY A 546 -6.79 -13.12 -14.82
CA GLY A 546 -7.21 -14.45 -14.38
C GLY A 546 -8.55 -14.49 -13.64
N GLY A 547 -8.91 -15.67 -13.14
CA GLY A 547 -10.28 -15.99 -12.68
C GLY A 547 -11.19 -16.41 -13.83
N LEU A 548 -12.26 -17.15 -13.53
CA LEU A 548 -13.17 -17.72 -14.54
C LEU A 548 -13.75 -16.66 -15.49
N SER A 549 -14.14 -15.51 -14.94
CA SER A 549 -14.69 -14.36 -15.70
C SER A 549 -13.66 -13.26 -15.96
N LYS A 550 -12.35 -13.55 -15.82
CA LYS A 550 -11.24 -12.59 -16.00
C LYS A 550 -11.28 -11.39 -15.03
N GLU A 551 -11.69 -11.65 -13.79
CA GLU A 551 -11.97 -10.63 -12.77
C GLU A 551 -10.73 -10.17 -11.98
N PHE A 552 -9.59 -10.85 -12.12
CA PHE A 552 -8.36 -10.60 -11.35
C PHE A 552 -7.16 -10.28 -12.25
N ILE A 553 -6.14 -9.63 -11.69
CA ILE A 553 -4.79 -9.53 -12.25
C ILE A 553 -3.84 -10.24 -11.28
N PHE A 554 -3.10 -11.23 -11.76
CA PHE A 554 -2.02 -11.90 -11.03
C PHE A 554 -0.68 -11.38 -11.52
N ALA A 555 0.10 -10.76 -10.64
CA ALA A 555 1.39 -10.15 -10.98
C ALA A 555 2.33 -10.04 -9.78
N GLY A 556 3.63 -9.93 -10.02
CA GLY A 556 4.58 -9.54 -8.98
C GLY A 556 4.71 -8.02 -8.89
N ARG A 557 5.09 -7.52 -7.70
CA ARG A 557 5.39 -6.10 -7.44
C ARG A 557 4.18 -5.20 -7.73
N ILE A 558 3.03 -5.57 -7.17
CA ILE A 558 1.81 -4.74 -7.23
C ILE A 558 1.93 -3.59 -6.23
N ASP A 559 2.46 -3.86 -5.02
CA ASP A 559 3.08 -2.88 -4.11
C ASP A 559 4.18 -2.08 -4.79
N ASP A 560 4.19 -0.74 -4.70
CA ASP A 560 3.01 0.11 -4.92
C ASP A 560 2.99 0.64 -6.38
N LYS A 561 3.59 -0.14 -7.27
CA LYS A 561 3.51 0.10 -8.72
C LYS A 561 2.07 0.19 -9.23
N LEU A 562 1.07 -0.32 -8.48
CA LEU A 562 -0.36 -0.16 -8.76
C LEU A 562 -0.86 1.28 -8.56
N CYS A 563 -0.72 1.88 -7.37
CA CYS A 563 -1.20 3.26 -7.17
C CYS A 563 -0.29 4.26 -7.88
N SER A 564 1.03 4.07 -7.81
CA SER A 564 2.02 4.88 -8.54
C SER A 564 1.77 4.96 -10.04
N TRP A 565 1.49 3.82 -10.71
CA TRP A 565 1.16 3.83 -12.14
C TRP A 565 -0.16 4.55 -12.42
N ALA A 566 -1.18 4.33 -11.60
CA ALA A 566 -2.50 4.94 -11.75
C ALA A 566 -2.45 6.47 -11.55
N ALA A 567 -1.66 6.96 -10.58
CA ALA A 567 -1.44 8.38 -10.33
C ALA A 567 -0.77 9.06 -11.53
N ILE A 568 0.23 8.43 -12.15
CA ILE A 568 0.87 8.94 -13.37
C ILE A 568 -0.10 8.99 -14.55
N GLN A 569 -0.93 7.95 -14.77
CA GLN A 569 -1.94 8.01 -15.84
C GLN A 569 -2.92 9.17 -15.58
N ALA A 570 -3.35 9.35 -14.33
CA ALA A 570 -4.24 10.43 -13.94
C ALA A 570 -3.65 11.81 -14.24
N LEU A 571 -2.40 12.08 -13.85
CA LEU A 571 -1.71 13.36 -14.10
C LEU A 571 -1.49 13.62 -15.61
N VAL A 572 -1.12 12.60 -16.38
CA VAL A 572 -0.98 12.72 -17.84
C VAL A 572 -2.32 13.07 -18.50
N GLU A 573 -3.42 12.49 -18.01
CA GLU A 573 -4.75 12.71 -18.58
C GLU A 573 -5.45 14.00 -18.09
N THR A 574 -5.15 14.52 -16.89
CA THR A 574 -5.66 15.82 -16.40
C THR A 574 -4.79 17.02 -16.81
N LYS A 575 -3.67 16.80 -17.51
CA LYS A 575 -2.80 17.90 -18.01
C LYS A 575 -3.56 18.96 -18.82
N ALA A 576 -4.58 18.57 -19.58
CA ALA A 576 -5.42 19.54 -20.32
C ALA A 576 -6.28 20.40 -19.39
N ASP A 577 -6.80 19.82 -18.30
CA ASP A 577 -7.66 20.49 -17.33
C ASP A 577 -6.87 21.49 -16.45
N ALA A 578 -5.54 21.31 -16.32
CA ALA A 578 -4.65 22.28 -15.66
C ALA A 578 -4.69 23.69 -16.31
N THR A 579 -5.21 23.81 -17.54
CA THR A 579 -5.48 25.12 -18.17
C THR A 579 -6.58 25.94 -17.48
N GLN A 580 -7.33 25.35 -16.54
CA GLN A 580 -8.42 26.00 -15.80
C GLN A 580 -8.19 26.06 -14.28
N SER A 581 -7.11 25.45 -13.78
CA SER A 581 -6.80 25.41 -12.34
C SER A 581 -5.86 26.54 -11.90
N SER A 582 -5.97 26.92 -10.63
CA SER A 582 -5.04 27.81 -9.92
C SER A 582 -4.04 27.06 -9.02
N LEU A 583 -4.00 25.72 -9.04
CA LEU A 583 -3.14 24.87 -8.21
C LEU A 583 -1.93 24.29 -8.95
N LEU A 584 -0.99 23.72 -8.20
CA LEU A 584 -0.08 22.69 -8.72
C LEU A 584 -0.79 21.33 -8.67
N HIS A 585 -0.73 20.54 -9.73
CA HIS A 585 -1.07 19.10 -9.67
C HIS A 585 0.23 18.31 -9.60
N VAL A 586 0.41 17.47 -8.59
CA VAL A 586 1.70 16.82 -8.28
C VAL A 586 1.50 15.33 -8.09
N VAL A 587 2.38 14.51 -8.68
CA VAL A 587 2.53 13.08 -8.40
C VAL A 587 3.96 12.82 -7.93
N GLY A 588 4.12 12.35 -6.70
CA GLY A 588 5.39 11.87 -6.15
C GLY A 588 5.45 10.34 -6.16
N LEU A 589 6.51 9.80 -6.73
CA LEU A 589 6.88 8.39 -6.71
C LEU A 589 8.18 8.25 -5.92
N PHE A 590 8.10 7.69 -4.71
CA PHE A 590 9.24 7.50 -3.83
C PHE A 590 9.88 6.11 -3.96
N ASP A 591 11.13 6.01 -3.56
CA ASP A 591 11.88 4.75 -3.38
C ASP A 591 12.06 4.50 -1.88
N ASP A 592 12.59 3.34 -1.49
CA ASP A 592 12.90 2.99 -0.10
C ASP A 592 11.71 2.99 0.90
N GLU A 593 10.44 2.99 0.48
CA GLU A 593 9.30 2.94 1.40
C GLU A 593 9.37 1.68 2.27
N GLU A 594 9.56 0.54 1.60
CA GLU A 594 9.59 -0.81 2.18
C GLU A 594 10.68 -1.00 3.25
N ILE A 595 11.65 -0.08 3.32
CA ILE A 595 12.73 -0.02 4.33
C ILE A 595 12.65 1.22 5.25
N GLY A 596 11.51 1.91 5.28
CA GLY A 596 11.19 3.02 6.18
C GLY A 596 11.45 4.42 5.63
N SER A 597 11.60 4.58 4.32
CA SER A 597 11.70 5.85 3.57
C SER A 597 12.86 6.79 3.98
N GLY A 598 13.85 6.28 4.73
CA GLY A 598 14.88 7.07 5.42
C GLY A 598 16.09 7.51 4.59
N LEU A 599 16.07 7.32 3.28
CA LEU A 599 17.16 7.71 2.36
C LEU A 599 16.76 8.90 1.49
N ARG A 600 17.75 9.50 0.79
CA ARG A 600 17.58 10.77 0.04
C ARG A 600 16.49 10.75 -1.04
N GLN A 601 16.07 9.58 -1.50
CA GLN A 601 15.04 9.39 -2.52
C GLN A 601 13.70 8.85 -1.96
N GLY A 602 13.63 8.57 -0.66
CA GLY A 602 12.40 8.16 0.03
C GLY A 602 11.60 9.32 0.61
N ALA A 603 10.41 9.02 1.13
CA ALA A 603 9.43 10.01 1.55
C ALA A 603 9.83 10.83 2.80
N ARG A 604 10.78 10.35 3.62
CA ARG A 604 11.34 11.13 4.75
C ARG A 604 12.47 12.08 4.32
N SER A 605 12.78 12.15 3.03
CA SER A 605 13.74 13.10 2.48
C SER A 605 13.11 14.45 2.18
N ASN A 606 13.95 15.46 1.94
CA ASN A 606 13.50 16.77 1.48
C ASN A 606 12.95 16.80 0.04
N PHE A 607 12.70 15.67 -0.63
CA PHE A 607 12.42 15.67 -2.08
C PHE A 607 11.14 16.43 -2.42
N LEU A 608 9.99 16.08 -1.81
CA LEU A 608 8.73 16.81 -2.05
C LEU A 608 8.77 18.26 -1.54
N PRO A 609 9.20 18.55 -0.29
CA PRO A 609 9.35 19.94 0.17
C PRO A 609 10.21 20.77 -0.79
N SER A 610 11.37 20.27 -1.21
CA SER A 610 12.28 21.01 -2.09
C SER A 610 11.71 21.23 -3.49
N VAL A 611 10.98 20.26 -4.07
CA VAL A 611 10.31 20.46 -5.37
C VAL A 611 9.20 21.51 -5.25
N LEU A 612 8.37 21.45 -4.21
CA LEU A 612 7.31 22.43 -3.97
C LEU A 612 7.88 23.84 -3.71
N GLU A 613 8.85 23.98 -2.81
CA GLU A 613 9.52 25.24 -2.49
C GLU A 613 10.13 25.89 -3.74
N ARG A 614 10.83 25.12 -4.58
CA ARG A 614 11.42 25.61 -5.82
C ARG A 614 10.36 25.96 -6.88
N ALA A 615 9.27 25.21 -6.94
CA ALA A 615 8.16 25.52 -7.83
C ALA A 615 7.50 26.85 -7.45
N VAL A 616 7.15 27.01 -6.17
CA VAL A 616 6.59 28.24 -5.59
C VAL A 616 7.53 29.42 -5.80
N ALA A 617 8.83 29.24 -5.49
CA ALA A 617 9.85 30.29 -5.56
C ALA A 617 9.98 30.94 -6.96
N THR A 618 9.58 30.24 -8.03
CA THR A 618 9.59 30.76 -9.39
C THR A 618 8.52 31.85 -9.62
N PHE A 619 7.50 31.92 -8.77
CA PHE A 619 6.35 32.83 -8.92
C PHE A 619 6.27 33.91 -7.83
N THR A 620 7.30 34.07 -6.99
CA THR A 620 7.28 34.95 -5.80
C THR A 620 7.64 36.41 -6.05
N HIS A 621 7.97 36.82 -7.29
CA HIS A 621 8.71 38.04 -7.64
C HIS A 621 8.21 39.40 -7.08
N SER A 622 7.01 39.49 -6.50
CA SER A 622 6.52 40.68 -5.78
C SER A 622 5.57 40.34 -4.61
N GLN A 623 5.54 39.09 -4.17
CA GLN A 623 4.72 38.61 -3.04
C GLN A 623 5.57 38.64 -1.75
N GLY A 624 4.93 38.52 -0.58
CA GLY A 624 5.50 38.79 0.76
C GLY A 624 6.70 37.91 1.22
N PRO A 625 6.91 37.72 2.54
CA PRO A 625 8.01 36.88 3.03
C PRO A 625 7.93 35.46 2.45
N PRO A 626 9.01 34.87 1.88
CA PRO A 626 8.95 33.55 1.25
C PRO A 626 8.41 32.44 2.17
N SER A 627 8.64 32.55 3.48
CA SER A 627 8.10 31.65 4.50
C SER A 627 6.57 31.76 4.68
N ASP A 628 5.98 32.95 4.54
CA ASP A 628 4.52 33.15 4.56
C ASP A 628 3.89 32.51 3.33
N ILE A 629 4.46 32.78 2.15
CA ILE A 629 4.02 32.21 0.87
C ILE A 629 4.05 30.68 0.92
N MET A 630 5.13 30.10 1.45
CA MET A 630 5.25 28.64 1.54
C MET A 630 4.30 28.05 2.59
N GLY A 631 4.14 28.70 3.75
CA GLY A 631 3.16 28.28 4.76
C GLY A 631 1.73 28.30 4.23
N ARG A 632 1.35 29.34 3.50
CA ARG A 632 0.06 29.44 2.79
C ARG A 632 -0.08 28.37 1.70
N THR A 633 0.97 28.11 0.94
CA THR A 633 0.98 27.03 -0.07
C THR A 633 0.69 25.68 0.58
N TYR A 634 1.39 25.32 1.66
CA TYR A 634 1.14 24.06 2.38
C TYR A 634 -0.27 23.99 2.99
N ALA A 635 -0.76 25.06 3.62
CA ALA A 635 -2.12 25.10 4.18
C ALA A 635 -3.23 24.95 3.11
N ASN A 636 -3.04 25.55 1.94
CA ASN A 636 -3.94 25.44 0.78
C ASN A 636 -3.76 24.13 -0.02
N SER A 637 -2.82 23.27 0.35
CA SER A 637 -2.57 21.99 -0.33
C SER A 637 -3.37 20.85 0.30
N PHE A 638 -3.48 19.75 -0.45
CA PHE A 638 -3.99 18.48 0.05
C PHE A 638 -3.24 17.30 -0.55
N LEU A 639 -2.97 16.30 0.29
CA LEU A 639 -2.17 15.12 -0.05
C LEU A 639 -3.02 13.85 0.02
N VAL A 640 -3.16 13.16 -1.10
CA VAL A 640 -3.59 11.76 -1.14
C VAL A 640 -2.33 10.90 -1.11
N SER A 641 -2.05 10.31 0.04
CA SER A 641 -1.09 9.21 0.19
C SER A 641 -1.71 7.98 -0.47
N SER A 642 -1.22 7.67 -1.66
CA SER A 642 -1.78 6.69 -2.57
C SER A 642 -0.96 5.41 -2.50
N ASP A 643 -1.37 4.52 -1.61
CA ASP A 643 -0.71 3.25 -1.31
C ASP A 643 -1.72 2.10 -1.39
N VAL A 644 -1.29 0.90 -1.72
CA VAL A 644 -2.17 -0.27 -1.89
C VAL A 644 -2.73 -0.76 -0.56
N ILE A 645 -4.00 -1.16 -0.57
CA ILE A 645 -4.75 -1.51 0.65
C ILE A 645 -5.13 -3.00 0.66
N HIS A 646 -5.25 -3.61 1.84
CA HIS A 646 -5.62 -5.01 1.97
C HIS A 646 -7.08 -5.28 1.56
N ALA A 647 -7.29 -5.90 0.41
CA ALA A 647 -8.57 -6.50 0.03
C ALA A 647 -8.95 -7.63 1.01
N VAL A 648 -10.25 -7.87 1.21
CA VAL A 648 -10.76 -8.94 2.07
C VAL A 648 -10.38 -10.32 1.53
N ASN A 649 -9.63 -11.08 2.31
CA ASN A 649 -9.27 -12.46 1.98
C ASN A 649 -10.30 -13.42 2.59
N PRO A 650 -11.13 -14.10 1.79
CA PRO A 650 -12.22 -14.94 2.30
C PRO A 650 -11.73 -16.15 3.11
N ASN A 651 -10.45 -16.55 2.97
CA ASN A 651 -9.87 -17.65 3.74
C ASN A 651 -9.44 -17.23 5.16
N PHE A 652 -9.42 -15.92 5.45
CA PHE A 652 -8.90 -15.35 6.69
C PHE A 652 -9.82 -14.25 7.27
N LEU A 653 -11.14 -14.37 7.10
CA LEU A 653 -12.12 -13.35 7.52
C LEU A 653 -11.94 -12.86 8.96
N GLY A 654 -11.54 -13.74 9.89
CA GLY A 654 -11.30 -13.38 11.29
C GLY A 654 -10.18 -12.34 11.51
N ALA A 655 -9.28 -12.14 10.54
CA ALA A 655 -8.23 -11.13 10.59
C ALA A 655 -8.70 -9.72 10.17
N TYR A 656 -9.88 -9.61 9.54
CA TYR A 656 -10.43 -8.34 9.07
C TYR A 656 -11.41 -7.76 10.09
N LEU A 657 -11.51 -6.43 10.11
CA LEU A 657 -12.54 -5.73 10.88
C LEU A 657 -13.86 -5.73 10.10
N GLU A 658 -14.94 -6.12 10.76
CA GLU A 658 -16.28 -6.13 10.17
C GLU A 658 -16.64 -4.72 9.67
N ASN A 659 -17.30 -4.64 8.50
CA ASN A 659 -17.63 -3.39 7.79
C ASN A 659 -16.44 -2.53 7.28
N HIS A 660 -15.19 -2.94 7.54
CA HIS A 660 -13.97 -2.23 7.12
C HIS A 660 -13.04 -3.14 6.29
N ALA A 661 -13.66 -4.01 5.48
CA ALA A 661 -12.99 -5.05 4.69
C ALA A 661 -13.30 -4.82 3.19
N PRO A 662 -12.41 -4.17 2.43
CA PRO A 662 -12.70 -3.72 1.06
C PRO A 662 -12.68 -4.87 0.05
N HIS A 663 -13.47 -4.73 -1.01
CA HIS A 663 -13.59 -5.71 -2.09
C HIS A 663 -12.85 -5.25 -3.36
N LEU A 664 -12.39 -6.22 -4.17
CA LEU A 664 -11.82 -5.97 -5.49
C LEU A 664 -12.91 -5.56 -6.50
N ASN A 665 -12.53 -4.81 -7.54
CA ASN A 665 -13.36 -4.30 -8.64
C ASN A 665 -14.54 -3.39 -8.20
N VAL A 666 -14.35 -2.63 -7.11
CA VAL A 666 -15.37 -1.72 -6.54
C VAL A 666 -14.94 -0.25 -6.59
N GLY A 667 -13.73 0.07 -6.12
CA GLY A 667 -13.19 1.43 -6.06
C GLY A 667 -12.08 1.58 -5.02
N ILE A 668 -11.45 2.77 -4.98
CA ILE A 668 -10.39 3.11 -4.02
C ILE A 668 -10.87 2.95 -2.58
N VAL A 669 -9.95 2.57 -1.70
CA VAL A 669 -10.18 2.38 -0.28
C VAL A 669 -9.53 3.52 0.51
N VAL A 670 -10.30 4.16 1.39
CA VAL A 670 -9.77 5.06 2.41
C VAL A 670 -9.27 4.22 3.58
N SER A 671 -8.01 4.41 3.97
CA SER A 671 -7.37 3.70 5.07
C SER A 671 -7.40 4.55 6.34
N ALA A 672 -7.98 4.02 7.41
CA ALA A 672 -8.05 4.69 8.71
C ALA A 672 -7.26 3.90 9.77
N ASP A 673 -6.52 4.61 10.62
CA ASP A 673 -5.89 4.07 11.81
C ASP A 673 -5.85 5.13 12.92
N SER A 674 -6.17 4.73 14.15
CA SER A 674 -6.25 5.64 15.30
C SER A 674 -4.90 5.92 15.97
N ASN A 675 -3.81 5.31 15.51
CA ASN A 675 -2.48 5.37 16.13
C ASN A 675 -1.44 6.10 15.24
N GLY A 676 -1.89 6.76 14.16
CA GLY A 676 -1.02 7.54 13.28
C GLY A 676 -0.19 6.71 12.30
N HIS A 677 -0.54 5.43 12.07
CA HIS A 677 0.02 4.68 10.93
C HIS A 677 -0.49 5.20 9.59
N MET A 678 -1.67 5.80 9.60
CA MET A 678 -2.32 6.52 8.51
C MET A 678 -2.53 7.98 8.95
N THR A 679 -2.54 8.92 8.00
CA THR A 679 -2.78 10.35 8.24
C THR A 679 -4.26 10.74 8.15
N THR A 680 -5.14 9.81 7.78
CA THR A 680 -6.57 10.02 7.54
C THR A 680 -7.34 10.51 8.76
N ASP A 681 -8.16 11.53 8.56
CA ASP A 681 -9.13 12.07 9.52
C ASP A 681 -10.53 12.27 8.89
N ALA A 682 -11.46 12.87 9.64
CA ALA A 682 -12.82 13.11 9.16
C ALA A 682 -12.91 14.15 8.03
N VAL A 683 -12.08 15.20 8.05
CA VAL A 683 -12.10 16.29 7.05
C VAL A 683 -11.53 15.80 5.73
N SER A 684 -10.39 15.15 5.78
CA SER A 684 -9.70 14.56 4.64
C SER A 684 -10.51 13.44 3.97
N THR A 685 -11.19 12.59 4.77
CA THR A 685 -12.17 11.62 4.26
C THR A 685 -13.32 12.32 3.53
N ALA A 686 -13.86 13.41 4.09
CA ALA A 686 -14.95 14.16 3.47
C ALA A 686 -14.52 14.81 2.14
N ILE A 687 -13.36 15.47 2.09
CA ILE A 687 -12.78 16.07 0.87
C ILE A 687 -12.62 15.02 -0.23
N LEU A 688 -12.00 13.87 0.08
CA LEU A 688 -11.80 12.82 -0.93
C LEU A 688 -13.14 12.22 -1.40
N LYS A 689 -14.12 12.05 -0.48
CA LYS A 689 -15.47 11.59 -0.82
C LYS A 689 -16.21 12.56 -1.74
N ARG A 690 -16.09 13.87 -1.52
CA ARG A 690 -16.66 14.91 -2.40
C ARG A 690 -16.02 14.90 -3.79
N CYS A 691 -14.70 14.66 -3.88
CA CYS A 691 -14.01 14.45 -5.15
C CYS A 691 -14.54 13.19 -5.87
N ALA A 692 -14.74 12.09 -5.14
CA ALA A 692 -15.27 10.84 -5.69
C ALA A 692 -16.69 11.01 -6.26
N ASP A 693 -17.55 11.75 -5.57
CA ASP A 693 -18.93 11.99 -6.00
C ASP A 693 -19.02 12.75 -7.33
N LYS A 694 -18.11 13.72 -7.56
CA LYS A 694 -18.06 14.49 -8.81
C LYS A 694 -17.81 13.61 -10.05
N VAL A 695 -17.02 12.54 -9.91
CA VAL A 695 -16.74 11.56 -10.99
C VAL A 695 -17.60 10.29 -10.93
N GLY A 696 -18.48 10.18 -9.93
CA GLY A 696 -19.28 8.97 -9.68
C GLY A 696 -18.46 7.75 -9.24
N ALA A 697 -17.27 7.97 -8.66
CA ALA A 697 -16.44 6.92 -8.10
C ALA A 697 -17.01 6.42 -6.77
N LYS A 698 -16.70 5.17 -6.44
CA LYS A 698 -17.00 4.58 -5.13
C LYS A 698 -15.74 4.61 -4.28
N LEU A 699 -15.89 5.00 -3.02
CA LEU A 699 -14.90 4.78 -1.98
C LEU A 699 -15.34 3.62 -1.09
N GLN A 700 -14.37 2.86 -0.63
CA GLN A 700 -14.49 1.84 0.41
C GLN A 700 -13.70 2.31 1.64
N VAL A 701 -13.81 1.60 2.77
CA VAL A 701 -13.04 1.89 3.98
C VAL A 701 -12.28 0.64 4.42
N PHE A 702 -11.04 0.82 4.85
CA PHE A 702 -10.24 -0.18 5.54
C PHE A 702 -9.77 0.37 6.89
N GLN A 703 -9.81 -0.48 7.91
CA GLN A 703 -9.18 -0.25 9.20
C GLN A 703 -8.86 -1.61 9.80
N ILE A 704 -7.70 -1.71 10.47
CA ILE A 704 -7.32 -2.93 11.19
C ILE A 704 -8.24 -3.20 12.38
N ARG A 705 -8.30 -4.46 12.81
CA ARG A 705 -8.89 -4.81 14.12
C ARG A 705 -8.03 -4.24 15.26
N ASN A 706 -8.65 -3.93 16.39
CA ASN A 706 -7.98 -3.44 17.60
C ASN A 706 -6.92 -4.39 18.17
N ASP A 707 -6.99 -5.69 17.86
CA ASP A 707 -6.06 -6.75 18.27
C ASP A 707 -5.05 -7.13 17.17
N SER A 708 -4.93 -6.30 16.13
CA SER A 708 -4.02 -6.51 14.99
C SER A 708 -2.93 -5.42 14.91
N ARG A 709 -2.01 -5.57 13.94
CA ARG A 709 -0.95 -4.60 13.62
C ARG A 709 -1.22 -3.97 12.24
N SER A 710 -0.95 -2.67 12.12
CA SER A 710 -0.95 -1.96 10.84
C SER A 710 0.46 -1.93 10.20
N GLY A 711 0.51 -1.85 8.88
CA GLY A 711 1.65 -1.24 8.17
C GLY A 711 1.66 0.28 8.38
N GLY A 712 2.70 0.96 7.92
CA GLY A 712 2.70 2.42 7.73
C GLY A 712 2.67 2.74 6.23
N THR A 713 2.66 4.02 5.89
CA THR A 713 2.73 4.52 4.50
C THR A 713 3.57 5.81 4.45
N VAL A 714 3.77 6.37 3.26
CA VAL A 714 4.37 7.69 3.07
C VAL A 714 3.55 8.85 3.65
N GLY A 715 2.25 8.66 3.91
CA GLY A 715 1.29 9.71 4.28
C GLY A 715 1.68 10.49 5.55
N PRO A 716 1.78 9.86 6.72
CA PRO A 716 2.25 10.51 7.95
C PRO A 716 3.65 11.14 7.81
N MET A 717 4.52 10.57 6.97
CA MET A 717 5.88 11.06 6.77
C MET A 717 5.87 12.43 6.05
N LEU A 718 5.15 12.52 4.93
CA LEU A 718 5.04 13.75 4.14
C LEU A 718 4.18 14.80 4.84
N SER A 719 3.06 14.38 5.45
CA SER A 719 2.16 15.23 6.24
C SER A 719 2.89 15.90 7.40
N SER A 720 3.62 15.15 8.23
CA SER A 720 4.36 15.71 9.37
C SER A 720 5.53 16.64 8.98
N MET A 721 6.12 16.43 7.79
CA MET A 721 7.20 17.29 7.26
C MET A 721 6.71 18.60 6.63
N THR A 722 5.46 18.67 6.16
CA THR A 722 4.94 19.81 5.39
C THR A 722 3.76 20.53 6.06
N GLY A 723 3.05 19.89 6.98
CA GLY A 723 1.80 20.37 7.56
C GLY A 723 0.59 20.29 6.62
N ILE A 724 0.73 19.62 5.47
CA ILE A 724 -0.34 19.48 4.47
C ILE A 724 -1.42 18.52 4.99
N ARG A 725 -2.69 18.94 4.92
CA ARG A 725 -3.86 18.07 5.19
C ARG A 725 -3.83 16.86 4.25
N ALA A 726 -4.00 15.66 4.79
CA ALA A 726 -3.75 14.46 4.02
C ALA A 726 -4.74 13.32 4.32
N VAL A 727 -4.86 12.38 3.38
CA VAL A 727 -5.62 11.12 3.49
C VAL A 727 -4.76 9.97 2.97
N ASP A 728 -4.77 8.83 3.65
CA ASP A 728 -4.28 7.57 3.08
C ASP A 728 -5.42 6.88 2.33
N ALA A 729 -5.29 6.75 1.01
CA ALA A 729 -6.26 6.07 0.18
C ALA A 729 -5.67 5.54 -1.12
N GLY A 730 -5.86 4.24 -1.37
CA GLY A 730 -5.41 3.62 -2.62
C GLY A 730 -6.12 2.31 -2.94
N ILE A 731 -5.45 1.46 -3.72
CA ILE A 731 -6.11 0.45 -4.55
C ILE A 731 -6.06 -0.92 -3.86
N PRO A 732 -7.16 -1.70 -3.78
CA PRO A 732 -7.17 -2.92 -3.00
C PRO A 732 -6.42 -4.08 -3.67
N GLN A 733 -5.65 -4.85 -2.88
CA GLN A 733 -4.97 -6.08 -3.30
C GLN A 733 -5.02 -7.20 -2.25
N LEU A 734 -4.93 -8.44 -2.72
CA LEU A 734 -4.66 -9.65 -1.93
C LEU A 734 -3.18 -10.02 -2.04
N SER A 735 -2.65 -10.62 -0.98
CA SER A 735 -1.27 -11.13 -0.94
C SER A 735 -0.20 -10.06 -1.17
N MET A 736 -0.41 -8.87 -0.59
CA MET A 736 0.61 -7.85 -0.36
C MET A 736 1.93 -8.49 0.13
N HIS A 737 3.08 -7.98 -0.33
CA HIS A 737 4.43 -8.51 -0.03
C HIS A 737 4.73 -9.96 -0.51
N SER A 738 3.83 -10.59 -1.28
CA SER A 738 4.11 -11.83 -2.03
C SER A 738 4.93 -11.51 -3.29
N ILE A 739 5.81 -12.44 -3.73
CA ILE A 739 6.45 -12.33 -5.05
C ILE A 739 5.41 -12.25 -6.19
N ARG A 740 4.19 -12.74 -5.93
CA ARG A 740 3.04 -12.67 -6.83
C ARG A 740 1.77 -12.37 -6.02
N ALA A 741 1.30 -11.14 -6.11
CA ALA A 741 0.09 -10.63 -5.48
C ALA A 741 -1.11 -10.69 -6.47
N THR A 742 -2.28 -10.25 -6.01
CA THR A 742 -3.53 -10.23 -6.82
C THR A 742 -4.32 -8.96 -6.58
N THR A 743 -4.76 -8.27 -7.63
CA THR A 743 -5.74 -7.16 -7.56
C THR A 743 -6.91 -7.44 -8.51
N GLY A 744 -7.98 -6.63 -8.47
CA GLY A 744 -9.08 -6.75 -9.42
C GLY A 744 -8.69 -6.25 -10.81
N SER A 745 -9.25 -6.87 -11.85
CA SER A 745 -9.06 -6.49 -13.26
C SER A 745 -9.39 -5.03 -13.57
N LEU A 746 -10.36 -4.44 -12.86
CA LEU A 746 -10.81 -3.06 -13.05
C LEU A 746 -10.13 -2.08 -12.09
N ASP A 747 -9.53 -2.56 -11.00
CA ASP A 747 -9.02 -1.72 -9.91
C ASP A 747 -7.92 -0.72 -10.35
N PRO A 748 -6.96 -1.04 -11.26
CA PRO A 748 -6.05 -0.04 -11.81
C PRO A 748 -6.78 1.13 -12.46
N GLY A 749 -7.83 0.86 -13.25
CA GLY A 749 -8.61 1.89 -13.94
C GLY A 749 -9.58 2.64 -13.05
N LEU A 750 -10.14 1.99 -12.03
CA LEU A 750 -10.91 2.68 -10.98
C LEU A 750 -10.01 3.63 -10.20
N GLY A 751 -8.75 3.25 -9.96
CA GLY A 751 -7.71 4.10 -9.41
C GLY A 751 -7.46 5.35 -10.26
N VAL A 752 -7.16 5.18 -11.55
CA VAL A 752 -6.97 6.30 -12.48
C VAL A 752 -8.15 7.26 -12.46
N LEU A 753 -9.38 6.76 -12.62
CA LEU A 753 -10.57 7.61 -12.70
C LEU A 753 -10.85 8.36 -11.39
N MET A 754 -10.56 7.76 -10.24
CA MET A 754 -10.65 8.43 -8.93
C MET A 754 -9.55 9.50 -8.76
N PHE A 755 -8.30 9.19 -9.11
CA PHE A 755 -7.18 10.13 -9.02
C PHE A 755 -7.34 11.32 -9.99
N LYS A 756 -7.91 11.11 -11.19
CA LYS A 756 -8.31 12.20 -12.09
C LYS A 756 -9.38 13.10 -11.45
N GLY A 757 -10.36 12.49 -10.79
CA GLY A 757 -11.41 13.21 -10.05
C GLY A 757 -10.88 14.02 -8.86
N PHE A 758 -9.84 13.53 -8.19
CA PHE A 758 -9.12 14.29 -7.18
C PHE A 758 -8.34 15.47 -7.79
N LEU A 759 -7.42 15.21 -8.73
CA LEU A 759 -6.58 16.27 -9.32
C LEU A 759 -7.41 17.38 -9.97
N GLY A 760 -8.43 17.05 -10.76
CA GLY A 760 -9.28 18.04 -11.43
C GLY A 760 -10.42 18.61 -10.57
N GLY A 761 -10.71 18.02 -9.40
CA GLY A 761 -11.87 18.37 -8.58
C GLY A 761 -11.54 19.01 -7.22
N PHE A 762 -10.31 18.81 -6.70
CA PHE A 762 -9.93 19.24 -5.36
C PHE A 762 -10.08 20.75 -5.16
N GLU A 763 -9.66 21.59 -6.12
CA GLU A 763 -9.76 23.06 -6.00
C GLU A 763 -11.21 23.54 -5.81
N GLU A 764 -12.17 22.87 -6.46
CA GLU A 764 -13.59 23.19 -6.28
C GLU A 764 -14.10 22.71 -4.93
N VAL A 765 -13.73 21.50 -4.52
CA VAL A 765 -14.12 20.88 -3.25
C VAL A 765 -13.55 21.64 -2.05
N ASP A 766 -12.29 22.06 -2.08
CA ASP A 766 -11.67 22.79 -0.96
C ASP A 766 -12.39 24.11 -0.65
N ARG A 767 -12.97 24.76 -1.67
CA ARG A 767 -13.82 25.95 -1.46
C ARG A 767 -15.12 25.64 -0.72
N GLU A 768 -15.61 24.40 -0.71
CA GLU A 768 -16.75 23.98 0.12
C GLU A 768 -16.40 23.95 1.63
N PHE A 769 -15.11 23.99 1.99
CA PHE A 769 -14.59 23.93 3.36
C PHE A 769 -13.98 25.26 3.85
N ARG A 770 -14.15 26.36 3.11
CA ARG A 770 -13.71 27.70 3.53
C ARG A 770 -14.87 28.42 4.24
N GLU A 771 -14.57 28.99 5.41
CA GLU A 771 -15.50 29.82 6.20
C GLU A 771 -15.70 31.22 5.58
#